data_AF-A0A9X0D8M4-F1
#
_entry.id   AF-A0A9X0D8M4-F1
#
_cell.length_a   1.000
_cell.length_b   1.000
_cell.length_c   1.000
_cell.angle_alpha   90.00
_cell.angle_beta   90.00
_cell.angle_gamma   90.00
#
_symmetry.space_group_name_H-M   'P 1'
#
loop_
_entity.id
_entity.type
_entity.pdbx_description
1 polymer ?
#
loop_
_entity_poly.entity_id
_entity_poly.type
_entity_poly.pdbx_seq_one_letter_code
_entity_poly.pdbx_strand_id
1 'polypeptide(L)'
;MSSSLRDEDYIKFLQDQVRRLNGVLEEYQKKYLPVKEPEVKGSEPLPPWITNSSILSPLLAEYDNNIQTSQEQVLFLKEELSSLKQKTDHVVQENTRLHEELRRSIEAQMEIVRQGEGSGVEKEVMENMRHQLQLLSQERDSYVELWQNACSELEKIQEIEREKDGDLKATSRGMASLQNDLHKARQFAEELQSVNRKLRMEHEKFLTTAQTQDQEIDEVRSDFEENIRSKFYTERFNILLFLFCGRRCKTELKSSKAQNEELRRTLEIMEGQIRARDRERGDGINKEQSVDDTRVEQQQTALLQLESRLAATLKEVGRLRSDKTELEERLEVLQKRSCEQEQREFEAISHVRDSVQMVENAILERDQALVREQQKTQEVSRLQEVINRILREAGKRTREEVDSVRNQCNKNIQKLMEEMHFLEMEGAEKQAQLERSLREKSAVEKELEKLYQEGPSEIARTGMTFDELQKRTGQAERTRDEALRRVDSLNSTLKKMETKHEQDRCQGASESGELRRRIKQLEEENEEMSDNRLELIDEIDKRKRELLSSKQAKEAAEHQCITEVASLKQQHELREREFESRLRNVEEMNRQSVNELREMLNGQQKLGSQWKEESKAVTHKFEQTVNELRQEINKQKRRNDELNSQVNEERQKREQLESKLSSTKLSQEKLQSMVVDSETRADAASSQVTTLLNRERQLLQERKLLNREFEKLKLEKSRPAGSNRIWEPPQRLSDLLNTANTGASIHEPAVRLDLMSPRDDGGYSRELDGIGSRMIQFNGISRDRVIL
;
A
#
# COMPACT_ATOMS: atom_id res chain seq x y z
N MET A 1 46.62 -54.50 -39.59
CA MET A 1 47.11 -53.19 -40.04
C MET A 1 46.00 -52.16 -40.26
N SER A 2 44.81 -52.51 -40.76
CA SER A 2 43.74 -51.54 -41.06
C SER A 2 43.02 -50.89 -39.87
N SER A 3 43.21 -51.33 -38.61
CA SER A 3 42.71 -50.59 -37.43
C SER A 3 43.54 -49.34 -37.19
N SER A 4 44.85 -49.52 -36.99
CA SER A 4 45.80 -48.47 -36.60
C SER A 4 45.73 -47.19 -37.44
N LEU A 5 45.40 -47.31 -38.74
CA LEU A 5 45.23 -46.14 -39.62
C LEU A 5 43.96 -45.34 -39.29
N ARG A 6 42.84 -46.00 -38.96
CA ARG A 6 41.63 -45.30 -38.47
C ARG A 6 41.82 -44.77 -37.06
N ASP A 7 42.58 -45.47 -36.23
CA ASP A 7 42.94 -45.01 -34.89
C ASP A 7 43.84 -43.75 -34.98
N GLU A 8 44.82 -43.72 -35.89
CA GLU A 8 45.64 -42.54 -36.20
C GLU A 8 44.83 -41.38 -36.80
N ASP A 9 43.92 -41.65 -37.75
CA ASP A 9 43.09 -40.59 -38.36
C ASP A 9 42.04 -40.05 -37.37
N TYR A 10 41.53 -40.87 -36.45
CA TYR A 10 40.70 -40.42 -35.33
C TYR A 10 41.51 -39.61 -34.30
N ILE A 11 42.76 -39.99 -34.03
CA ILE A 11 43.69 -39.18 -33.21
C ILE A 11 43.98 -37.83 -33.89
N LYS A 12 44.22 -37.79 -35.22
CA LYS A 12 44.37 -36.53 -35.97
C LYS A 12 43.11 -35.68 -35.89
N PHE A 13 41.93 -36.28 -36.09
CA PHE A 13 40.65 -35.59 -35.95
C PHE A 13 40.48 -34.98 -34.55
N LEU A 14 40.75 -35.74 -33.48
CA LEU A 14 40.74 -35.22 -32.11
C LEU A 14 41.77 -34.11 -31.88
N GLN A 15 42.98 -34.21 -32.45
CA GLN A 15 44.01 -33.18 -32.35
C GLN A 15 43.64 -31.90 -33.12
N ASP A 16 42.99 -32.01 -34.29
CA ASP A 16 42.44 -30.88 -35.03
C ASP A 16 41.28 -30.26 -34.26
N GLN A 17 40.38 -31.07 -33.69
CA GLN A 17 39.24 -30.61 -32.89
C GLN A 17 39.72 -29.89 -31.62
N VAL A 18 40.75 -30.41 -30.94
CA VAL A 18 41.40 -29.74 -29.79
C VAL A 18 42.14 -28.47 -30.22
N ARG A 19 42.83 -28.44 -31.37
CA ARG A 19 43.42 -27.19 -31.89
C ARG A 19 42.36 -26.15 -32.24
N ARG A 20 41.20 -26.56 -32.77
CA ARG A 20 40.06 -25.67 -33.07
C ARG A 20 39.40 -25.13 -31.81
N LEU A 21 39.15 -26.00 -30.82
CA LEU A 21 38.60 -25.63 -29.52
C LEU A 21 39.57 -24.72 -28.76
N ASN A 22 40.86 -25.03 -28.74
CA ASN A 22 41.88 -24.17 -28.13
C ASN A 22 41.98 -22.81 -28.85
N GLY A 23 41.88 -22.76 -30.18
CA GLY A 23 41.84 -21.51 -30.93
C GLY A 23 40.62 -20.64 -30.57
N VAL A 24 39.43 -21.24 -30.53
CA VAL A 24 38.20 -20.56 -30.08
C VAL A 24 38.30 -20.11 -28.62
N LEU A 25 38.93 -20.92 -27.76
CA LEU A 25 39.11 -20.64 -26.33
C LEU A 25 40.20 -19.58 -26.09
N GLU A 26 41.23 -19.50 -26.93
CA GLU A 26 42.23 -18.42 -26.97
C GLU A 26 41.61 -17.11 -27.47
N GLU A 27 40.76 -17.16 -28.50
CA GLU A 27 39.94 -16.00 -28.91
C GLU A 27 38.98 -15.57 -27.80
N TYR A 28 38.37 -16.51 -27.08
CA TYR A 28 37.52 -16.22 -25.92
C TYR A 28 38.32 -15.58 -24.78
N GLN A 29 39.54 -16.05 -24.49
CA GLN A 29 40.46 -15.48 -23.49
C GLN A 29 41.09 -14.14 -23.92
N LYS A 30 41.17 -13.85 -25.22
CA LYS A 30 41.51 -12.52 -25.75
C LYS A 30 40.34 -11.54 -25.65
N LYS A 31 39.13 -11.99 -25.96
CA LYS A 31 37.90 -11.18 -25.95
C LYS A 31 37.41 -10.89 -24.53
N TYR A 32 37.53 -11.87 -23.66
CA TYR A 32 37.30 -11.80 -22.23
C TYR A 32 38.61 -12.22 -21.55
N LEU A 33 39.37 -11.23 -21.05
CA LEU A 33 40.53 -11.49 -20.21
C LEU A 33 40.17 -12.56 -19.16
N PRO A 34 41.07 -13.53 -18.86
CA PRO A 34 40.96 -14.28 -17.63
C PRO A 34 40.77 -13.26 -16.50
N VAL A 35 39.70 -13.42 -15.71
CA VAL A 35 39.47 -12.55 -14.56
C VAL A 35 40.66 -12.78 -13.64
N LYS A 36 41.64 -11.86 -13.68
CA LYS A 36 42.62 -11.71 -12.60
C LYS A 36 41.75 -11.54 -11.36
N GLU A 37 41.75 -12.55 -10.49
CA GLU A 37 41.04 -12.47 -9.21
C GLU A 37 41.47 -11.15 -8.57
N PRO A 38 40.52 -10.28 -8.16
CA PRO A 38 40.91 -9.02 -7.55
C PRO A 38 41.79 -9.34 -6.33
N GLU A 39 42.83 -8.53 -6.08
CA GLU A 39 43.61 -8.65 -4.85
C GLU A 39 42.70 -8.26 -3.66
N VAL A 40 41.89 -9.21 -3.17
CA VAL A 40 40.90 -8.98 -2.11
C VAL A 40 41.63 -8.78 -0.79
N LYS A 41 42.02 -7.53 -0.55
CA LYS A 41 42.50 -7.04 0.76
C LYS A 41 41.31 -6.87 1.71
N GLY A 42 40.67 -7.99 2.05
CA GLY A 42 39.52 -8.07 2.95
C GLY A 42 39.10 -9.51 3.15
N SER A 43 39.20 -10.02 4.38
CA SER A 43 38.84 -11.42 4.70
C SER A 43 37.33 -11.57 4.95
N GLU A 44 36.52 -11.28 3.93
CA GLU A 44 35.10 -11.66 3.91
C GLU A 44 34.96 -13.03 3.23
N PRO A 45 34.32 -14.03 3.88
CA PRO A 45 34.15 -15.34 3.26
C PRO A 45 33.13 -15.26 2.12
N LEU A 46 33.48 -15.83 0.96
CA LEU A 46 32.57 -15.92 -0.19
C LEU A 46 31.22 -16.55 0.22
N PRO A 47 30.07 -15.97 -0.18
CA PRO A 47 28.75 -16.40 0.25
C PRO A 47 28.54 -17.93 0.18
N PRO A 48 27.93 -18.56 1.20
CA PRO A 48 27.85 -20.03 1.30
C PRO A 48 27.23 -20.75 0.10
N TRP A 49 26.43 -20.07 -0.71
CA TRP A 49 25.82 -20.64 -1.92
C TRP A 49 26.77 -20.74 -3.13
N ILE A 50 27.84 -19.95 -3.16
CA ILE A 50 28.92 -20.05 -4.17
C ILE A 50 29.90 -21.16 -3.77
N THR A 51 30.22 -21.27 -2.48
CA THR A 51 31.22 -22.20 -1.95
C THR A 51 30.70 -23.61 -1.71
N ASN A 52 29.39 -23.80 -1.46
CA ASN A 52 28.80 -25.14 -1.38
C ASN A 52 28.34 -25.63 -2.75
N SER A 53 29.08 -26.59 -3.31
CA SER A 53 28.71 -27.33 -4.54
C SER A 53 27.29 -27.93 -4.47
N SER A 54 26.83 -28.33 -3.28
CA SER A 54 25.46 -28.84 -3.04
C SER A 54 24.35 -27.80 -3.15
N ILE A 55 24.67 -26.49 -3.17
CA ILE A 55 23.71 -25.40 -3.39
C ILE A 55 23.86 -24.86 -4.81
N LEU A 56 25.09 -24.71 -5.30
CA LEU A 56 25.37 -24.23 -6.64
C LEU A 56 24.90 -25.20 -7.73
N SER A 57 25.08 -26.52 -7.56
CA SER A 57 24.71 -27.49 -8.60
C SER A 57 23.20 -27.61 -8.84
N PRO A 58 22.31 -27.62 -7.82
CA PRO A 58 20.87 -27.52 -8.05
C PRO A 58 20.45 -26.17 -8.62
N LEU A 59 21.06 -25.06 -8.17
CA LEU A 59 20.74 -23.72 -8.68
C LEU A 59 21.07 -23.57 -10.17
N LEU A 60 22.22 -24.09 -10.61
CA LEU A 60 22.58 -24.13 -12.04
C LEU A 60 21.62 -25.03 -12.83
N ALA A 61 21.22 -26.18 -12.30
CA ALA A 61 20.24 -27.05 -12.95
C ALA A 61 18.86 -26.38 -13.10
N GLU A 62 18.40 -25.60 -12.12
CA GLU A 62 17.17 -24.80 -12.24
C GLU A 62 17.31 -23.65 -13.27
N TYR A 63 18.49 -23.01 -13.37
CA TYR A 63 18.73 -22.04 -14.43
C TYR A 63 18.77 -22.69 -15.82
N ASP A 64 19.42 -23.84 -15.99
CA ASP A 64 19.44 -24.60 -17.25
C ASP A 64 18.03 -25.08 -17.63
N ASN A 65 17.24 -25.59 -16.67
CA ASN A 65 15.83 -25.96 -16.86
C ASN A 65 14.97 -24.75 -17.31
N ASN A 66 15.17 -23.58 -16.70
CA ASN A 66 14.45 -22.35 -17.04
C ASN A 66 14.87 -21.82 -18.43
N ILE A 67 16.16 -21.91 -18.77
CA ILE A 67 16.69 -21.58 -20.10
C ILE A 67 16.09 -22.53 -21.16
N GLN A 68 16.04 -23.84 -20.89
CA GLN A 68 15.41 -24.82 -21.78
C GLN A 68 13.91 -24.54 -21.95
N THR A 69 13.19 -24.34 -20.84
CA THR A 69 11.74 -24.00 -20.86
C THR A 69 11.47 -22.74 -21.68
N SER A 70 12.34 -21.71 -21.54
CA SER A 70 12.25 -20.48 -22.32
C SER A 70 12.53 -20.71 -23.81
N GLN A 71 13.47 -21.59 -24.17
CA GLN A 71 13.74 -21.97 -25.55
C GLN A 71 12.58 -22.76 -26.18
N GLU A 72 11.97 -23.68 -25.42
CA GLU A 72 10.81 -24.45 -25.85
C GLU A 72 9.58 -23.53 -26.08
N GLN A 73 9.33 -22.55 -25.21
CA GLN A 73 8.31 -21.53 -25.42
C GLN A 73 8.57 -20.68 -26.68
N VAL A 74 9.83 -20.28 -26.93
CA VAL A 74 10.21 -19.54 -28.14
C VAL A 74 10.07 -20.37 -29.43
N LEU A 75 10.22 -21.70 -29.36
CA LEU A 75 9.94 -22.60 -30.47
C LEU A 75 8.44 -22.73 -30.70
N PHE A 76 7.66 -23.00 -29.64
CA PHE A 76 6.19 -23.09 -29.72
C PHE A 76 5.55 -21.84 -30.33
N LEU A 77 5.93 -20.65 -29.85
CA LEU A 77 5.41 -19.38 -30.38
C LEU A 77 5.78 -19.14 -31.85
N LYS A 78 6.94 -19.64 -32.32
CA LYS A 78 7.31 -19.59 -33.75
C LYS A 78 6.45 -20.52 -34.59
N GLU A 79 6.14 -21.72 -34.09
CA GLU A 79 5.23 -22.65 -34.77
C GLU A 79 3.81 -22.09 -34.84
N GLU A 80 3.28 -21.54 -33.75
CA GLU A 80 1.97 -20.85 -33.74
C GLU A 80 1.94 -19.67 -34.71
N LEU A 81 2.96 -18.81 -34.73
CA LEU A 81 3.07 -17.70 -35.70
C LEU A 81 3.12 -18.20 -37.15
N SER A 82 3.78 -19.33 -37.41
CA SER A 82 3.79 -19.94 -38.76
C SER A 82 2.42 -20.48 -39.16
N SER A 83 1.68 -21.09 -38.21
CA SER A 83 0.32 -21.59 -38.41
C SER A 83 -0.68 -20.45 -38.62
N LEU A 84 -0.58 -19.39 -37.83
CA LEU A 84 -1.36 -18.16 -37.99
C LEU A 84 -1.10 -17.50 -39.34
N LYS A 85 0.16 -17.40 -39.77
CA LYS A 85 0.50 -16.88 -41.09
C LYS A 85 -0.17 -17.69 -42.22
N GLN A 86 -0.04 -19.02 -42.20
CA GLN A 86 -0.68 -19.88 -43.22
C GLN A 86 -2.21 -19.73 -43.25
N LYS A 87 -2.86 -19.58 -42.09
CA LYS A 87 -4.30 -19.31 -41.99
C LYS A 87 -4.67 -17.95 -42.59
N THR A 88 -3.91 -16.90 -42.29
CA THR A 88 -4.11 -15.56 -42.87
C THR A 88 -3.90 -15.58 -44.39
N ASP A 89 -2.83 -16.19 -44.88
CA ASP A 89 -2.53 -16.33 -46.31
C ASP A 89 -3.67 -17.07 -47.04
N HIS A 90 -4.29 -18.08 -46.40
CA HIS A 90 -5.47 -18.79 -46.94
C HIS A 90 -6.73 -17.92 -46.96
N VAL A 91 -7.02 -17.18 -45.88
CA VAL A 91 -8.19 -16.26 -45.80
C VAL A 91 -8.08 -15.11 -46.80
N VAL A 92 -6.86 -14.64 -47.11
CA VAL A 92 -6.61 -13.66 -48.19
C VAL A 92 -6.88 -14.27 -49.58
N GLN A 93 -6.45 -15.51 -49.82
CA GLN A 93 -6.75 -16.22 -51.07
C GLN A 93 -8.25 -16.52 -51.23
N GLU A 94 -8.96 -16.84 -50.15
CA GLU A 94 -10.41 -17.03 -50.18
C GLU A 94 -11.15 -15.70 -50.43
N ASN A 95 -10.78 -14.61 -49.76
CA ASN A 95 -11.39 -13.30 -50.01
C ASN A 95 -11.17 -12.82 -51.45
N THR A 96 -9.96 -12.96 -52.01
CA THR A 96 -9.71 -12.58 -53.41
C THR A 96 -10.55 -13.42 -54.38
N ARG A 97 -10.69 -14.74 -54.15
CA ARG A 97 -11.56 -15.61 -54.95
C ARG A 97 -13.05 -15.20 -54.84
N LEU A 98 -13.54 -14.93 -53.63
CA LEU A 98 -14.92 -14.50 -53.38
C LEU A 98 -15.22 -13.11 -53.97
N HIS A 99 -14.27 -12.17 -53.91
CA HIS A 99 -14.40 -10.87 -54.57
C HIS A 99 -14.47 -11.00 -56.09
N GLU A 100 -13.70 -11.89 -56.71
CA GLU A 100 -13.83 -12.16 -58.14
C GLU A 100 -15.15 -12.87 -58.51
N GLU A 101 -15.62 -13.83 -57.70
CA GLU A 101 -16.91 -14.50 -57.89
C GLU A 101 -18.07 -13.50 -57.79
N LEU A 102 -18.07 -12.64 -56.77
CA LEU A 102 -19.05 -11.57 -56.60
C LEU A 102 -18.99 -10.57 -57.75
N ARG A 103 -17.79 -10.16 -58.18
CA ARG A 103 -17.61 -9.25 -59.33
C ARG A 103 -18.20 -9.85 -60.61
N ARG A 104 -17.87 -11.12 -60.92
CA ARG A 104 -18.44 -11.84 -62.08
C ARG A 104 -19.96 -11.94 -62.01
N SER A 105 -20.52 -12.14 -60.81
CA SER A 105 -21.97 -12.15 -60.60
C SER A 105 -22.61 -10.78 -60.86
N ILE A 106 -21.99 -9.68 -60.42
CA ILE A 106 -22.46 -8.31 -60.67
C ILE A 106 -22.36 -7.97 -62.15
N GLU A 107 -21.25 -8.31 -62.81
CA GLU A 107 -21.06 -8.11 -64.25
C GLU A 107 -22.11 -8.89 -65.07
N ALA A 108 -22.43 -10.14 -64.70
CA ALA A 108 -23.50 -10.92 -65.31
C ALA A 108 -24.90 -10.32 -65.06
N GLN A 109 -25.19 -9.82 -63.86
CA GLN A 109 -26.47 -9.16 -63.56
C GLN A 109 -26.63 -7.85 -64.35
N MET A 110 -25.57 -7.04 -64.48
CA MET A 110 -25.62 -5.84 -65.31
C MET A 110 -25.83 -6.16 -66.79
N GLU A 111 -25.24 -7.24 -67.32
CA GLU A 111 -25.45 -7.62 -68.72
C GLU A 111 -26.87 -8.13 -68.98
N ILE A 112 -27.53 -8.75 -67.98
CA ILE A 112 -28.98 -9.06 -68.03
C ILE A 112 -29.81 -7.78 -68.05
N VAL A 113 -29.52 -6.81 -67.17
CA VAL A 113 -30.21 -5.50 -67.13
C VAL A 113 -30.04 -4.71 -68.45
N ARG A 114 -28.90 -4.88 -69.15
CA ARG A 114 -28.68 -4.26 -70.48
C ARG A 114 -29.46 -4.91 -71.63
N GLN A 115 -30.11 -6.05 -71.41
CA GLN A 115 -30.85 -6.81 -72.43
C GLN A 115 -32.37 -6.88 -72.15
N GLY A 116 -32.87 -6.30 -71.06
CA GLY A 116 -34.29 -6.19 -70.74
C GLY A 116 -34.88 -4.81 -71.10
N GLU A 117 -36.02 -4.78 -71.79
CA GLU A 117 -36.85 -3.58 -71.93
C GLU A 117 -37.78 -3.45 -70.72
N GLY A 118 -37.42 -2.66 -69.72
CA GLY A 118 -38.20 -2.48 -68.50
C GLY A 118 -38.71 -1.07 -68.22
N SER A 119 -39.58 -0.98 -67.21
CA SER A 119 -40.42 0.19 -66.96
C SER A 119 -39.70 1.35 -66.27
N GLY A 120 -40.34 2.53 -66.16
CA GLY A 120 -39.75 3.73 -65.57
C GLY A 120 -39.19 3.57 -64.14
N VAL A 121 -39.64 2.56 -63.38
CA VAL A 121 -39.07 2.19 -62.06
C VAL A 121 -37.60 1.81 -62.16
N GLU A 122 -37.18 1.18 -63.27
CA GLU A 122 -35.77 0.84 -63.50
C GLU A 122 -34.88 2.07 -63.65
N LYS A 123 -35.41 3.23 -64.04
CA LYS A 123 -34.61 4.47 -64.05
C LYS A 123 -34.30 4.94 -62.64
N GLU A 124 -35.27 4.97 -61.74
CA GLU A 124 -35.01 5.29 -60.32
C GLU A 124 -34.10 4.24 -59.65
N VAL A 125 -34.24 2.95 -59.97
CA VAL A 125 -33.36 1.90 -59.45
C VAL A 125 -31.93 2.05 -60.02
N MET A 126 -31.78 2.30 -61.32
CA MET A 126 -30.47 2.54 -61.96
C MET A 126 -29.82 3.84 -61.49
N GLU A 127 -30.59 4.89 -61.20
CA GLU A 127 -30.08 6.17 -60.69
C GLU A 127 -29.64 6.04 -59.22
N ASN A 128 -30.40 5.31 -58.40
CA ASN A 128 -29.98 4.91 -57.05
C ASN A 128 -28.74 3.99 -57.07
N MET A 129 -28.68 2.98 -57.94
CA MET A 129 -27.50 2.11 -58.09
C MET A 129 -26.28 2.90 -58.59
N ARG A 130 -26.46 3.84 -59.52
CA ARG A 130 -25.40 4.75 -59.98
C ARG A 130 -24.92 5.66 -58.84
N HIS A 131 -25.81 6.15 -57.99
CA HIS A 131 -25.46 6.93 -56.81
C HIS A 131 -24.71 6.08 -55.76
N GLN A 132 -25.16 4.86 -55.49
CA GLN A 132 -24.46 3.91 -54.62
C GLN A 132 -23.07 3.54 -55.15
N LEU A 133 -22.93 3.29 -56.46
CA LEU A 133 -21.62 3.06 -57.10
C LEU A 133 -20.72 4.30 -57.04
N GLN A 134 -21.28 5.51 -57.09
CA GLN A 134 -20.52 6.75 -56.91
C GLN A 134 -20.03 6.90 -55.46
N LEU A 135 -20.87 6.62 -54.47
CA LEU A 135 -20.49 6.62 -53.05
C LEU A 135 -19.43 5.55 -52.76
N LEU A 136 -19.62 4.32 -53.23
CA LEU A 136 -18.64 3.24 -53.10
C LEU A 136 -17.31 3.55 -53.84
N SER A 137 -17.35 4.31 -54.93
CA SER A 137 -16.12 4.82 -55.56
C SER A 137 -15.43 5.86 -54.68
N GLN A 138 -16.17 6.80 -54.09
CA GLN A 138 -15.61 7.82 -53.20
C GLN A 138 -15.03 7.19 -51.91
N GLU A 139 -15.71 6.19 -51.35
CA GLU A 139 -15.20 5.39 -50.23
C GLU A 139 -13.94 4.63 -50.63
N ARG A 140 -13.93 3.91 -51.78
CA ARG A 140 -12.72 3.25 -52.31
C ARG A 140 -11.56 4.23 -52.45
N ASP A 141 -11.80 5.38 -53.05
CA ASP A 141 -10.74 6.36 -53.34
C ASP A 141 -10.19 6.95 -52.04
N SER A 142 -11.04 7.21 -51.04
CA SER A 142 -10.61 7.58 -49.69
C SER A 142 -9.82 6.46 -48.98
N TYR A 143 -10.22 5.19 -49.10
CA TYR A 143 -9.45 4.05 -48.58
C TYR A 143 -8.09 3.90 -49.28
N VAL A 144 -8.01 4.19 -50.59
CA VAL A 144 -6.75 4.18 -51.35
C VAL A 144 -5.83 5.32 -50.89
N GLU A 145 -6.34 6.53 -50.67
CA GLU A 145 -5.56 7.63 -50.08
C GLU A 145 -5.06 7.27 -48.67
N LEU A 146 -5.91 6.74 -47.80
CA LEU A 146 -5.52 6.29 -46.46
C LEU A 146 -4.45 5.18 -46.49
N TRP A 147 -4.57 4.22 -47.42
CA TRP A 147 -3.59 3.16 -47.61
C TRP A 147 -2.25 3.67 -48.16
N GLN A 148 -2.27 4.60 -49.13
CA GLN A 148 -1.06 5.24 -49.66
C GLN A 148 -0.34 6.06 -48.57
N ASN A 149 -1.08 6.80 -47.76
CA ASN A 149 -0.54 7.51 -46.60
C ASN A 149 0.09 6.54 -45.60
N ALA A 150 -0.58 5.43 -45.26
CA ALA A 150 -0.03 4.42 -44.36
C ALA A 150 1.25 3.77 -44.92
N CYS A 151 1.33 3.52 -46.22
CA CYS A 151 2.56 3.05 -46.86
C CYS A 151 3.68 4.09 -46.78
N SER A 152 3.38 5.38 -47.01
CA SER A 152 4.38 6.46 -46.91
C SER A 152 4.90 6.63 -45.48
N GLU A 153 4.06 6.50 -44.44
CA GLU A 153 4.54 6.51 -43.05
C GLU A 153 5.39 5.27 -42.72
N LEU A 154 5.05 4.09 -43.24
CA LEU A 154 5.88 2.89 -43.09
C LEU A 154 7.25 3.03 -43.76
N GLU A 155 7.33 3.64 -44.94
CA GLU A 155 8.60 3.93 -45.61
C GLU A 155 9.47 4.90 -44.81
N LYS A 156 8.89 5.96 -44.23
CA LYS A 156 9.59 6.90 -43.34
C LYS A 156 10.11 6.21 -42.08
N ILE A 157 9.30 5.36 -41.45
CA ILE A 157 9.70 4.59 -40.25
C ILE A 157 10.86 3.66 -40.59
N GLN A 158 10.81 2.93 -41.71
CA GLN A 158 11.91 2.08 -42.15
C GLN A 158 13.21 2.86 -42.45
N GLU A 159 13.12 4.08 -42.98
CA GLU A 159 14.32 4.89 -43.23
C GLU A 159 14.93 5.40 -41.91
N ILE A 160 14.10 5.80 -40.93
CA ILE A 160 14.55 6.11 -39.56
C ILE A 160 15.21 4.89 -38.92
N GLU A 161 14.66 3.68 -39.10
CA GLU A 161 15.31 2.44 -38.64
C GLU A 161 16.67 2.24 -39.31
N ARG A 162 16.80 2.43 -40.63
CA ARG A 162 18.09 2.33 -41.35
C ARG A 162 19.11 3.36 -40.88
N GLU A 163 18.70 4.60 -40.61
CA GLU A 163 19.57 5.64 -40.04
C GLU A 163 20.06 5.23 -38.65
N LYS A 164 19.16 4.76 -37.76
CA LYS A 164 19.53 4.29 -36.42
C LYS A 164 20.43 3.07 -36.46
N ASP A 165 20.21 2.16 -37.39
CA ASP A 165 21.07 0.99 -37.62
C ASP A 165 22.46 1.42 -38.16
N GLY A 166 22.53 2.53 -38.91
CA GLY A 166 23.75 3.21 -39.31
C GLY A 166 24.50 3.86 -38.14
N ASP A 167 23.80 4.59 -37.28
CA ASP A 167 24.32 5.19 -36.04
C ASP A 167 24.89 4.13 -35.10
N LEU A 168 24.17 3.01 -34.91
CA LEU A 168 24.62 1.88 -34.09
C LEU A 168 25.89 1.23 -34.67
N LYS A 169 25.98 1.10 -36.00
CA LYS A 169 27.20 0.60 -36.68
C LYS A 169 28.35 1.63 -36.67
N ALA A 170 28.08 2.92 -36.58
CA ALA A 170 29.10 3.96 -36.41
C ALA A 170 29.64 4.00 -34.97
N THR A 171 28.76 4.07 -33.97
CA THR A 171 29.10 4.05 -32.54
C THR A 171 29.79 2.74 -32.14
N SER A 172 29.36 1.58 -32.66
CA SER A 172 30.05 0.29 -32.45
C SER A 172 31.50 0.30 -32.95
N ARG A 173 31.77 0.88 -34.14
CA ARG A 173 33.14 1.07 -34.65
C ARG A 173 33.96 2.06 -33.79
N GLY A 174 33.33 3.13 -33.29
CA GLY A 174 33.94 4.07 -32.35
C GLY A 174 34.36 3.39 -31.04
N MET A 175 33.46 2.59 -30.44
CA MET A 175 33.74 1.79 -29.24
C MET A 175 34.86 0.77 -29.49
N ALA A 176 34.90 0.12 -30.64
CA ALA A 176 35.98 -0.81 -30.99
C ALA A 176 37.35 -0.11 -31.12
N SER A 177 37.41 1.12 -31.65
CA SER A 177 38.66 1.92 -31.65
C SER A 177 39.07 2.30 -30.23
N LEU A 178 38.14 2.86 -29.44
CA LEU A 178 38.38 3.23 -28.03
C LEU A 178 38.84 2.03 -27.19
N GLN A 179 38.30 0.83 -27.43
CA GLN A 179 38.72 -0.40 -26.76
C GLN A 179 40.15 -0.82 -27.16
N ASN A 180 40.54 -0.62 -28.42
CA ASN A 180 41.91 -0.86 -28.90
C ASN A 180 42.89 0.16 -28.31
N ASP A 181 42.54 1.44 -28.30
CA ASP A 181 43.37 2.50 -27.72
C ASP A 181 43.53 2.36 -26.20
N LEU A 182 42.46 1.93 -25.51
CA LEU A 182 42.49 1.55 -24.09
C LEU A 182 43.35 0.29 -23.85
N HIS A 183 43.40 -0.66 -24.80
CA HIS A 183 44.31 -1.80 -24.72
C HIS A 183 45.78 -1.37 -24.85
N LYS A 184 46.12 -0.48 -25.79
CA LYS A 184 47.46 0.13 -25.90
C LYS A 184 47.85 0.88 -24.63
N ALA A 185 46.94 1.69 -24.09
CA ALA A 185 47.17 2.41 -22.84
C ALA A 185 47.42 1.47 -21.64
N ARG A 186 46.74 0.32 -21.58
CA ARG A 186 47.02 -0.72 -20.58
C ARG A 186 48.39 -1.36 -20.77
N GLN A 187 48.81 -1.66 -22.01
CA GLN A 187 50.15 -2.18 -22.31
C GLN A 187 51.24 -1.21 -21.83
N PHE A 188 51.16 0.07 -22.20
CA PHE A 188 52.11 1.09 -21.74
C PHE A 188 52.11 1.24 -20.20
N ALA A 189 50.96 1.09 -19.54
CA ALA A 189 50.89 1.10 -18.08
C ALA A 189 51.56 -0.13 -17.44
N GLU A 190 51.42 -1.33 -18.02
CA GLU A 190 52.11 -2.54 -17.55
C GLU A 190 53.64 -2.46 -17.81
N GLU A 191 54.07 -1.87 -18.93
CA GLU A 191 55.49 -1.56 -19.20
C GLU A 191 56.07 -0.56 -18.19
N LEU A 192 55.39 0.56 -17.94
CA LEU A 192 55.80 1.55 -16.94
C LEU A 192 55.84 0.95 -15.52
N GLN A 193 54.91 0.07 -15.17
CA GLN A 193 54.99 -0.69 -13.91
C GLN A 193 56.19 -1.62 -13.86
N SER A 194 56.51 -2.32 -14.96
CA SER A 194 57.70 -3.18 -15.06
C SER A 194 59.00 -2.40 -14.86
N VAL A 195 59.12 -1.21 -15.48
CA VAL A 195 60.25 -0.30 -15.28
C VAL A 195 60.29 0.23 -13.84
N ASN A 196 59.15 0.63 -13.26
CA ASN A 196 59.09 1.12 -11.88
C ASN A 196 59.48 0.03 -10.86
N ARG A 197 59.10 -1.23 -11.09
CA ARG A 197 59.52 -2.39 -10.27
C ARG A 197 61.04 -2.62 -10.35
N LYS A 198 61.65 -2.50 -11.54
CA LYS A 198 63.11 -2.60 -11.72
C LYS A 198 63.84 -1.51 -10.93
N LEU A 199 63.43 -0.25 -11.09
CA LEU A 199 63.99 0.89 -10.36
C LEU A 199 63.85 0.73 -8.83
N ARG A 200 62.74 0.17 -8.33
CA ARG A 200 62.59 -0.15 -6.90
C ARG A 200 63.57 -1.23 -6.44
N MET A 201 63.72 -2.33 -7.19
CA MET A 201 64.69 -3.39 -6.85
C MET A 201 66.14 -2.89 -6.90
N GLU A 202 66.45 -1.91 -7.76
CA GLU A 202 67.77 -1.27 -7.80
C GLU A 202 67.97 -0.33 -6.59
N HIS A 203 66.97 0.49 -6.27
CA HIS A 203 67.00 1.34 -5.07
C HIS A 203 67.11 0.53 -3.77
N GLU A 204 66.40 -0.59 -3.66
CA GLU A 204 66.47 -1.52 -2.54
C GLU A 204 67.86 -2.18 -2.39
N LYS A 205 68.50 -2.53 -3.51
CA LYS A 205 69.91 -3.00 -3.52
C LYS A 205 70.88 -1.91 -3.07
N PHE A 206 70.70 -0.67 -3.50
CA PHE A 206 71.52 0.45 -3.03
C PHE A 206 71.30 0.71 -1.53
N LEU A 207 70.06 0.63 -1.05
CA LEU A 207 69.73 0.81 0.37
C LEU A 207 70.34 -0.31 1.24
N THR A 208 70.24 -1.58 0.82
CA THR A 208 70.86 -2.70 1.54
C THR A 208 72.39 -2.61 1.52
N THR A 209 72.99 -2.15 0.41
CA THR A 209 74.44 -1.93 0.33
C THR A 209 74.91 -0.81 1.28
N ALA A 210 74.14 0.29 1.38
CA ALA A 210 74.40 1.35 2.34
C ALA A 210 74.25 0.84 3.79
N GLN A 211 73.20 0.07 4.09
CA GLN A 211 73.00 -0.54 5.41
C GLN A 211 74.13 -1.49 5.81
N THR A 212 74.68 -2.29 4.87
CA THR A 212 75.86 -3.12 5.17
C THR A 212 77.11 -2.27 5.42
N GLN A 213 77.28 -1.14 4.72
CA GLN A 213 78.41 -0.23 4.95
C GLN A 213 78.29 0.51 6.30
N ASP A 214 77.08 0.93 6.69
CA ASP A 214 76.83 1.50 8.02
C ASP A 214 77.07 0.46 9.12
N GLN A 215 76.68 -0.81 8.90
CA GLN A 215 76.99 -1.92 9.82
C GLN A 215 78.50 -2.19 9.93
N GLU A 216 79.24 -2.27 8.83
CA GLU A 216 80.71 -2.39 8.83
C GLU A 216 81.37 -1.22 9.60
N ILE A 217 80.85 0.00 9.44
CA ILE A 217 81.33 1.19 10.15
C ILE A 217 81.03 1.11 11.66
N ASP A 218 79.84 0.68 12.06
CA ASP A 218 79.48 0.53 13.47
C ASP A 218 80.14 -0.68 14.15
N GLU A 219 80.42 -1.76 13.43
CA GLU A 219 81.27 -2.87 13.90
C GLU A 219 82.70 -2.37 14.17
N VAL A 220 83.32 -1.65 13.22
CA VAL A 220 84.66 -1.06 13.40
C VAL A 220 84.70 -0.03 14.55
N ARG A 221 83.61 0.71 14.78
CA ARG A 221 83.46 1.60 15.95
C ARG A 221 83.34 0.81 17.24
N SER A 222 82.55 -0.26 17.26
CA SER A 222 82.38 -1.14 18.42
C SER A 222 83.69 -1.83 18.80
N ASP A 223 84.43 -2.35 17.83
CA ASP A 223 85.79 -2.89 18.01
C ASP A 223 86.74 -1.85 18.60
N PHE A 224 86.71 -0.61 18.10
CA PHE A 224 87.54 0.47 18.62
C PHE A 224 87.16 0.87 20.05
N GLU A 225 85.86 0.95 20.35
CA GLU A 225 85.35 1.16 21.70
C GLU A 225 85.72 0.02 22.65
N GLU A 226 85.57 -1.25 22.25
CA GLU A 226 85.95 -2.39 23.08
C GLU A 226 87.46 -2.45 23.29
N ASN A 227 88.28 -2.12 22.28
CA ASN A 227 89.73 -2.02 22.42
C ASN A 227 90.13 -0.93 23.44
N ILE A 228 89.47 0.24 23.41
CA ILE A 228 89.62 1.31 24.41
C ILE A 228 89.14 0.85 25.79
N ARG A 229 87.96 0.22 25.87
CA ARG A 229 87.32 -0.24 27.12
C ARG A 229 88.13 -1.36 27.78
N SER A 230 88.72 -2.25 26.98
CA SER A 230 89.63 -3.32 27.39
C SER A 230 90.96 -2.75 27.94
N LYS A 231 91.54 -1.73 27.30
CA LYS A 231 92.68 -0.97 27.86
C LYS A 231 92.33 -0.34 29.20
N PHE A 232 91.22 0.40 29.30
CA PHE A 232 90.78 0.97 30.57
C PHE A 232 90.46 -0.09 31.64
N TYR A 233 89.93 -1.26 31.26
CA TYR A 233 89.68 -2.34 32.21
C TYR A 233 90.95 -3.04 32.68
N THR A 234 91.93 -3.27 31.81
CA THR A 234 93.24 -3.83 32.24
C THR A 234 93.99 -2.85 33.14
N GLU A 235 94.00 -1.56 32.82
CA GLU A 235 94.62 -0.53 33.67
C GLU A 235 93.89 -0.38 35.01
N ARG A 236 92.55 -0.33 35.01
CA ARG A 236 91.74 -0.33 36.24
C ARG A 236 91.87 -1.64 37.03
N PHE A 237 92.04 -2.78 36.38
CA PHE A 237 92.26 -4.07 37.03
C PHE A 237 93.63 -4.13 37.69
N ASN A 238 94.69 -3.60 37.05
CA ASN A 238 96.01 -3.50 37.66
C ASN A 238 95.98 -2.62 38.93
N ILE A 239 95.28 -1.47 38.88
CA ILE A 239 95.04 -0.61 40.05
C ILE A 239 94.22 -1.34 41.12
N LEU A 240 93.17 -2.07 40.73
CA LEU A 240 92.31 -2.78 41.68
C LEU A 240 92.99 -4.00 42.30
N LEU A 241 93.85 -4.71 41.56
CA LEU A 241 94.64 -5.85 42.03
C LEU A 241 95.66 -5.40 43.07
N PHE A 242 96.34 -4.29 42.83
CA PHE A 242 97.22 -3.63 43.80
C PHE A 242 96.47 -3.29 45.11
N LEU A 243 95.29 -2.68 45.01
CA LEU A 243 94.44 -2.37 46.17
C LEU A 243 93.84 -3.61 46.84
N PHE A 244 93.48 -4.65 46.08
CA PHE A 244 92.89 -5.89 46.60
C PHE A 244 93.92 -6.73 47.34
N CYS A 245 95.15 -6.83 46.85
CA CYS A 245 96.25 -7.48 47.56
C CYS A 245 96.43 -6.85 48.96
N GLY A 246 96.40 -5.51 49.04
CA GLY A 246 96.41 -4.78 50.31
C GLY A 246 95.17 -4.98 51.21
N ARG A 247 94.01 -5.35 50.66
CA ARG A 247 92.76 -5.60 51.42
C ARG A 247 92.58 -7.06 51.84
N ARG A 248 93.05 -8.03 51.05
CA ARG A 248 92.99 -9.46 51.37
C ARG A 248 93.77 -9.77 52.66
N CYS A 249 95.00 -9.26 52.75
CA CYS A 249 95.83 -9.31 53.95
C CYS A 249 95.18 -8.69 55.22
N LYS A 250 94.12 -7.88 55.05
CA LYS A 250 93.38 -7.20 56.14
C LYS A 250 92.06 -7.89 56.52
N THR A 251 91.61 -8.89 55.75
CA THR A 251 90.29 -9.54 55.91
C THR A 251 90.38 -11.01 56.29
N GLU A 252 91.41 -11.75 55.86
CA GLU A 252 91.73 -13.08 56.39
C GLU A 252 91.91 -13.03 57.93
N LEU A 253 92.55 -11.96 58.44
CA LEU A 253 92.71 -11.63 59.86
C LEU A 253 91.38 -11.44 60.65
N LYS A 254 90.24 -11.26 59.96
CA LYS A 254 88.92 -11.05 60.57
C LYS A 254 88.01 -12.28 60.51
N SER A 255 87.97 -12.97 59.36
CA SER A 255 87.05 -14.09 59.13
C SER A 255 87.22 -15.22 60.15
N SER A 256 88.48 -15.54 60.50
CA SER A 256 88.83 -16.56 61.51
C SER A 256 88.25 -16.32 62.92
N LYS A 257 87.66 -15.15 63.20
CA LYS A 257 87.06 -14.85 64.52
C LYS A 257 85.57 -15.23 64.60
N ALA A 258 84.80 -14.98 63.53
CA ALA A 258 83.34 -15.05 63.57
C ALA A 258 82.75 -16.47 63.50
N GLN A 259 83.44 -17.42 62.84
CA GLN A 259 82.91 -18.78 62.66
C GLN A 259 82.71 -19.57 63.98
N ASN A 260 83.28 -19.10 65.09
CA ASN A 260 83.11 -19.72 66.42
C ASN A 260 81.78 -19.38 67.11
N GLU A 261 81.01 -18.40 66.61
CA GLU A 261 79.87 -17.83 67.36
C GLU A 261 78.49 -18.33 66.88
N GLU A 262 78.37 -18.83 65.65
CA GLU A 262 77.08 -19.14 65.02
C GLU A 262 76.56 -20.57 65.30
N LEU A 263 77.46 -21.55 65.44
CA LEU A 263 77.15 -22.97 65.72
C LEU A 263 76.38 -23.22 67.03
N ARG A 264 76.09 -22.15 67.78
CA ARG A 264 75.52 -22.17 69.13
C ARG A 264 74.01 -21.93 69.19
N ARG A 265 73.35 -21.49 68.11
CA ARG A 265 71.94 -21.02 68.14
C ARG A 265 70.91 -21.97 67.51
N THR A 266 71.31 -22.98 66.74
CA THR A 266 70.39 -23.77 65.90
C THR A 266 69.64 -24.90 66.61
N LEU A 267 69.88 -25.11 67.91
CA LEU A 267 69.33 -26.26 68.66
C LEU A 267 67.96 -26.00 69.34
N GLU A 268 67.54 -24.74 69.51
CA GLU A 268 66.44 -24.39 70.44
C GLU A 268 65.02 -24.36 69.83
N ILE A 269 64.87 -24.48 68.50
CA ILE A 269 63.61 -24.12 67.80
C ILE A 269 62.65 -25.31 67.57
N MET A 270 63.11 -26.56 67.68
CA MET A 270 62.43 -27.72 67.09
C MET A 270 61.25 -28.33 67.88
N GLU A 271 60.95 -27.90 69.12
CA GLU A 271 60.09 -28.67 70.05
C GLU A 271 58.59 -28.29 70.06
N GLY A 272 58.14 -27.25 69.34
CA GLY A 272 56.89 -26.53 69.70
C GLY A 272 55.53 -26.97 69.12
N GLN A 273 55.43 -27.81 68.08
CA GLN A 273 54.33 -27.67 67.08
C GLN A 273 53.16 -28.71 67.07
N ILE A 274 52.93 -29.53 68.11
CA ILE A 274 52.18 -30.80 67.95
C ILE A 274 50.69 -30.87 68.43
N ARG A 275 50.10 -29.87 69.12
CA ARG A 275 48.99 -30.14 70.09
C ARG A 275 47.50 -29.70 69.82
N ALA A 276 46.96 -29.53 68.59
CA ALA A 276 45.52 -29.13 68.43
C ALA A 276 44.73 -29.60 67.17
N ARG A 277 43.59 -30.32 67.32
CA ARG A 277 42.53 -30.58 66.29
C ARG A 277 41.21 -31.22 66.87
N ASP A 278 40.05 -31.10 66.16
CA ASP A 278 38.66 -31.74 66.32
C ASP A 278 37.59 -31.04 67.25
N ARG A 279 36.23 -31.26 67.33
CA ARG A 279 35.05 -31.98 66.65
C ARG A 279 33.67 -31.61 67.34
N GLU A 280 32.44 -31.64 66.70
CA GLU A 280 31.06 -31.80 67.38
C GLU A 280 29.70 -31.77 66.52
N ARG A 281 28.50 -32.25 67.05
CA ARG A 281 27.01 -32.22 66.62
C ARG A 281 26.02 -33.01 67.58
N GLY A 282 24.64 -33.13 67.60
CA GLY A 282 23.36 -32.70 66.89
C GLY A 282 22.00 -33.41 67.41
N ASP A 283 20.71 -33.04 67.02
CA ASP A 283 19.40 -33.31 67.77
C ASP A 283 18.00 -33.70 67.03
N GLY A 284 16.82 -33.91 67.74
CA GLY A 284 15.42 -34.36 67.25
C GLY A 284 14.05 -34.15 68.10
N ILE A 285 12.80 -34.65 67.71
CA ILE A 285 11.37 -34.21 68.13
C ILE A 285 10.15 -35.29 68.14
N ASN A 286 8.96 -35.18 68.88
CA ASN A 286 7.58 -35.82 68.58
C ASN A 286 6.18 -35.33 69.25
N LYS A 287 5.02 -36.12 69.34
CA LYS A 287 3.54 -35.71 69.18
C LYS A 287 2.29 -36.47 69.86
N GLU A 288 1.03 -35.91 69.80
CA GLU A 288 -0.44 -36.44 69.77
C GLU A 288 -1.19 -37.22 70.95
N GLN A 289 -2.54 -37.53 71.12
CA GLN A 289 -3.94 -37.46 70.48
C GLN A 289 -5.11 -37.49 71.60
N SER A 290 -6.46 -37.84 71.66
CA SER A 290 -7.75 -38.35 70.94
C SER A 290 -9.01 -38.39 71.97
N VAL A 291 -10.36 -38.79 71.95
CA VAL A 291 -11.58 -39.36 71.17
C VAL A 291 -12.98 -39.11 71.94
N ASP A 292 -14.24 -39.15 71.35
CA ASP A 292 -15.60 -39.61 71.90
C ASP A 292 -16.77 -39.59 70.85
N ASP A 293 -17.57 -40.67 70.72
CA ASP A 293 -18.41 -40.94 69.53
C ASP A 293 -19.72 -41.75 69.84
N THR A 294 -20.82 -41.12 70.30
CA THR A 294 -22.10 -41.82 70.66
C THR A 294 -23.34 -41.59 69.75
N ARG A 295 -24.32 -40.72 70.12
CA ARG A 295 -25.57 -40.41 69.31
C ARG A 295 -25.25 -39.96 67.87
N VAL A 296 -24.03 -39.46 67.73
CA VAL A 296 -23.16 -39.46 66.57
C VAL A 296 -23.56 -40.47 65.48
N GLU A 297 -23.79 -41.77 65.74
CA GLU A 297 -23.90 -42.80 64.69
C GLU A 297 -25.08 -42.66 63.69
N GLN A 298 -26.31 -42.40 64.12
CA GLN A 298 -27.41 -42.15 63.16
C GLN A 298 -27.24 -40.81 62.45
N GLN A 299 -26.74 -39.79 63.16
CA GLN A 299 -26.40 -38.50 62.56
C GLN A 299 -25.26 -38.66 61.55
N GLN A 300 -24.29 -39.54 61.80
CA GLN A 300 -23.20 -39.96 60.90
C GLN A 300 -23.76 -40.62 59.64
N THR A 301 -24.76 -41.50 59.69
CA THR A 301 -25.27 -42.10 58.43
C THR A 301 -25.91 -41.06 57.50
N ALA A 302 -26.64 -40.08 58.04
CA ALA A 302 -27.19 -38.97 57.26
C ALA A 302 -26.11 -37.95 56.84
N LEU A 303 -25.14 -37.68 57.71
CA LEU A 303 -23.95 -36.90 57.39
C LEU A 303 -23.17 -37.57 56.27
N LEU A 304 -22.78 -38.84 56.35
CA LEU A 304 -22.08 -39.62 55.32
C LEU A 304 -22.78 -39.57 53.94
N GLN A 305 -24.12 -39.52 53.89
CA GLN A 305 -24.85 -39.31 52.63
C GLN A 305 -24.78 -37.87 52.11
N LEU A 306 -24.77 -36.88 52.99
CA LEU A 306 -24.56 -35.47 52.62
C LEU A 306 -23.08 -35.18 52.30
N GLU A 307 -22.14 -35.79 53.01
CA GLU A 307 -20.69 -35.73 52.88
C GLU A 307 -20.20 -36.45 51.63
N SER A 308 -20.76 -37.61 51.28
CA SER A 308 -20.45 -38.27 49.99
C SER A 308 -20.99 -37.47 48.80
N ARG A 309 -22.17 -36.84 48.92
CA ARG A 309 -22.68 -35.88 47.93
C ARG A 309 -21.83 -34.61 47.87
N LEU A 310 -21.40 -34.08 49.02
CA LEU A 310 -20.52 -32.91 49.12
C LEU A 310 -19.12 -33.22 48.58
N ALA A 311 -18.58 -34.41 48.82
CA ALA A 311 -17.31 -34.88 48.28
C ALA A 311 -17.41 -35.08 46.76
N ALA A 312 -18.54 -35.57 46.24
CA ALA A 312 -18.78 -35.66 44.81
C ALA A 312 -18.84 -34.27 44.15
N THR A 313 -19.57 -33.30 44.73
CA THR A 313 -19.61 -31.93 44.19
C THR A 313 -18.30 -31.17 44.38
N LEU A 314 -17.58 -31.37 45.49
CA LEU A 314 -16.23 -30.83 45.70
C LEU A 314 -15.23 -31.43 44.71
N LYS A 315 -15.33 -32.72 44.38
CA LYS A 315 -14.48 -33.36 43.37
C LYS A 315 -14.77 -32.83 41.97
N GLU A 316 -16.03 -32.61 41.62
CA GLU A 316 -16.40 -31.99 40.34
C GLU A 316 -16.03 -30.50 40.27
N VAL A 317 -16.18 -29.74 41.36
CA VAL A 317 -15.65 -28.37 41.46
C VAL A 317 -14.11 -28.35 41.37
N GLY A 318 -13.43 -29.35 41.92
CA GLY A 318 -11.98 -29.55 41.75
C GLY A 318 -11.60 -29.83 40.30
N ARG A 319 -12.36 -30.70 39.62
CA ARG A 319 -12.20 -31.01 38.20
C ARG A 319 -12.40 -29.76 37.33
N LEU A 320 -13.52 -29.06 37.50
CA LEU A 320 -13.83 -27.82 36.79
C LEU A 320 -12.84 -26.68 37.08
N ARG A 321 -12.20 -26.66 38.26
CA ARG A 321 -11.08 -25.74 38.55
C ARG A 321 -9.82 -26.12 37.75
N SER A 322 -9.52 -27.42 37.63
CA SER A 322 -8.40 -27.91 36.81
C SER A 322 -8.61 -27.64 35.33
N ASP A 323 -9.81 -27.94 34.80
CA ASP A 323 -10.23 -27.59 33.44
C ASP A 323 -10.07 -26.09 33.18
N LYS A 324 -10.50 -25.25 34.14
CA LYS A 324 -10.38 -23.79 34.07
C LYS A 324 -8.93 -23.34 34.00
N THR A 325 -8.05 -23.83 34.88
CA THR A 325 -6.62 -23.45 34.86
C THR A 325 -5.93 -23.89 33.57
N GLU A 326 -6.24 -25.09 33.05
CA GLU A 326 -5.66 -25.55 31.78
C GLU A 326 -6.13 -24.69 30.59
N LEU A 327 -7.40 -24.25 30.58
CA LEU A 327 -7.91 -23.32 29.58
C LEU A 327 -7.31 -21.92 29.69
N GLU A 328 -7.04 -21.43 30.91
CA GLU A 328 -6.34 -20.15 31.13
C GLU A 328 -4.88 -20.21 30.66
N GLU A 329 -4.15 -21.28 30.97
CA GLU A 329 -2.78 -21.52 30.47
C GLU A 329 -2.74 -21.61 28.94
N ARG A 330 -3.66 -22.36 28.33
CA ARG A 330 -3.78 -22.47 26.86
C ARG A 330 -4.08 -21.11 26.22
N LEU A 331 -4.92 -20.29 26.85
CA LEU A 331 -5.25 -18.95 26.36
C LEU A 331 -4.05 -17.99 26.48
N GLU A 332 -3.29 -18.04 27.58
CA GLU A 332 -2.06 -17.27 27.74
C GLU A 332 -0.99 -17.64 26.69
N VAL A 333 -0.83 -18.94 26.38
CA VAL A 333 0.08 -19.42 25.32
C VAL A 333 -0.37 -18.92 23.93
N LEU A 334 -1.67 -18.96 23.63
CA LEU A 334 -2.19 -18.41 22.37
C LEU A 334 -2.01 -16.88 22.29
N GLN A 335 -2.21 -16.16 23.38
CA GLN A 335 -2.05 -14.71 23.45
C GLN A 335 -0.58 -14.29 23.28
N LYS A 336 0.36 -15.01 23.89
CA LYS A 336 1.80 -14.85 23.65
C LYS A 336 2.16 -15.11 22.19
N ARG A 337 1.63 -16.19 21.59
CA ARG A 337 1.86 -16.52 20.18
C ARG A 337 1.29 -15.49 19.21
N SER A 338 0.17 -14.83 19.55
CA SER A 338 -0.37 -13.70 18.78
C SER A 338 0.61 -12.52 18.80
N CYS A 339 1.04 -12.11 20.00
CA CYS A 339 2.01 -11.03 20.18
C CYS A 339 3.35 -11.30 19.46
N GLU A 340 3.87 -12.53 19.51
CA GLU A 340 5.06 -12.93 18.73
C GLU A 340 4.85 -12.85 17.21
N GLN A 341 3.64 -13.17 16.72
CA GLN A 341 3.32 -13.12 15.30
C GLN A 341 3.15 -11.67 14.82
N GLU A 342 2.42 -10.86 15.58
CA GLU A 342 2.27 -9.42 15.36
C GLU A 342 3.64 -8.71 15.32
N GLN A 343 4.52 -9.03 16.27
CA GLN A 343 5.90 -8.51 16.31
C GLN A 343 6.70 -8.87 15.04
N ARG A 344 6.64 -10.13 14.58
CA ARG A 344 7.31 -10.57 13.34
C ARG A 344 6.72 -9.90 12.09
N GLU A 345 5.42 -9.61 12.08
CA GLU A 345 4.77 -8.89 10.98
C GLU A 345 5.19 -7.41 10.97
N PHE A 346 5.32 -6.75 12.13
CA PHE A 346 5.92 -5.42 12.23
C PHE A 346 7.39 -5.38 11.76
N GLU A 347 8.20 -6.36 12.15
CA GLU A 347 9.60 -6.50 11.72
C GLU A 347 9.71 -6.72 10.21
N ALA A 348 8.88 -7.60 9.63
CA ALA A 348 8.81 -7.81 8.19
C ALA A 348 8.37 -6.55 7.42
N ILE A 349 7.37 -5.82 7.93
CA ILE A 349 6.92 -4.54 7.35
C ILE A 349 8.04 -3.48 7.43
N SER A 350 8.85 -3.46 8.49
CA SER A 350 10.03 -2.59 8.57
C SER A 350 11.06 -2.97 7.51
N HIS A 351 11.46 -4.24 7.43
CA HIS A 351 12.44 -4.69 6.43
C HIS A 351 11.99 -4.45 4.99
N VAL A 352 10.69 -4.60 4.68
CA VAL A 352 10.14 -4.24 3.36
C VAL A 352 10.24 -2.73 3.12
N ARG A 353 9.94 -1.88 4.11
CA ARG A 353 10.08 -0.41 4.00
C ARG A 353 11.53 0.00 3.77
N ASP A 354 12.46 -0.55 4.54
CA ASP A 354 13.90 -0.27 4.43
C ASP A 354 14.41 -0.69 3.04
N SER A 355 13.97 -1.87 2.54
CA SER A 355 14.29 -2.37 1.21
C SER A 355 13.73 -1.48 0.09
N VAL A 356 12.49 -1.00 0.23
CA VAL A 356 11.89 -0.04 -0.73
C VAL A 356 12.68 1.27 -0.74
N GLN A 357 13.02 1.81 0.43
CA GLN A 357 13.80 3.05 0.50
C GLN A 357 15.21 2.90 -0.10
N MET A 358 15.84 1.73 0.03
CA MET A 358 17.10 1.42 -0.67
C MET A 358 16.93 1.39 -2.20
N VAL A 359 15.83 0.82 -2.71
CA VAL A 359 15.53 0.78 -4.15
C VAL A 359 15.19 2.19 -4.68
N GLU A 360 14.43 3.00 -3.94
CA GLU A 360 14.15 4.39 -4.28
C GLU A 360 15.43 5.23 -4.37
N ASN A 361 16.33 5.10 -3.39
CA ASN A 361 17.65 5.74 -3.43
C ASN A 361 18.47 5.31 -4.65
N ALA A 362 18.51 4.00 -4.96
CA ALA A 362 19.23 3.48 -6.13
C ALA A 362 18.65 3.98 -7.47
N ILE A 363 17.32 4.16 -7.56
CA ILE A 363 16.65 4.78 -8.72
C ILE A 363 17.04 6.26 -8.83
N LEU A 364 17.03 7.01 -7.73
CA LEU A 364 17.45 8.42 -7.71
C LEU A 364 18.94 8.59 -8.09
N GLU A 365 19.81 7.69 -7.65
CA GLU A 365 21.23 7.68 -8.04
C GLU A 365 21.42 7.36 -9.53
N ARG A 366 20.68 6.37 -10.05
CA ARG A 366 20.63 6.03 -11.49
C ARG A 366 20.18 7.23 -12.32
N ASP A 367 19.12 7.90 -11.91
CA ASP A 367 18.52 8.99 -12.70
C ASP A 367 19.41 10.24 -12.67
N GLN A 368 20.07 10.52 -11.55
CA GLN A 368 21.15 11.51 -11.52
C GLN A 368 22.35 11.12 -12.40
N ALA A 369 22.69 9.83 -12.51
CA ALA A 369 23.76 9.37 -13.40
C ALA A 369 23.38 9.55 -14.88
N LEU A 370 22.15 9.20 -15.27
CA LEU A 370 21.61 9.40 -16.62
C LEU A 370 21.60 10.89 -17.01
N VAL A 371 21.20 11.79 -16.12
CA VAL A 371 21.25 13.24 -16.38
C VAL A 371 22.69 13.74 -16.57
N ARG A 372 23.66 13.24 -15.79
CA ARG A 372 25.09 13.55 -15.96
C ARG A 372 25.62 13.02 -17.30
N GLU A 373 25.25 11.80 -17.69
CA GLU A 373 25.61 11.20 -18.98
C GLU A 373 25.04 12.02 -20.16
N GLN A 374 23.76 12.40 -20.08
CA GLN A 374 23.10 13.19 -21.12
C GLN A 374 23.77 14.56 -21.30
N GLN A 375 24.14 15.24 -20.21
CA GLN A 375 24.91 16.49 -20.25
C GLN A 375 26.30 16.31 -20.89
N LYS A 376 27.01 15.21 -20.60
CA LYS A 376 28.30 14.91 -21.24
C LYS A 376 28.14 14.58 -22.73
N THR A 377 27.09 13.86 -23.10
CA THR A 377 26.78 13.51 -24.49
C THR A 377 26.45 14.78 -25.31
N GLN A 378 25.66 15.70 -24.76
CA GLN A 378 25.39 17.00 -25.38
C GLN A 378 26.67 17.84 -25.57
N GLU A 379 27.55 17.87 -24.57
CA GLU A 379 28.83 18.59 -24.67
C GLU A 379 29.79 17.94 -25.68
N VAL A 380 29.82 16.61 -25.78
CA VAL A 380 30.57 15.89 -26.83
C VAL A 380 30.04 16.26 -28.21
N SER A 381 28.73 16.26 -28.43
CA SER A 381 28.14 16.72 -29.71
C SER A 381 28.50 18.18 -30.02
N ARG A 382 28.44 19.07 -29.02
CA ARG A 382 28.83 20.48 -29.17
C ARG A 382 30.30 20.65 -29.56
N LEU A 383 31.20 19.87 -28.98
CA LEU A 383 32.63 19.86 -29.33
C LEU A 383 32.86 19.25 -30.71
N GLN A 384 32.12 18.19 -31.06
CA GLN A 384 32.16 17.58 -32.40
C GLN A 384 31.73 18.58 -33.49
N GLU A 385 30.70 19.40 -33.24
CA GLU A 385 30.29 20.50 -34.14
C GLU A 385 31.37 21.58 -34.30
N VAL A 386 32.08 21.93 -33.22
CA VAL A 386 33.18 22.90 -33.26
C VAL A 386 34.37 22.34 -34.05
N ILE A 387 34.77 21.10 -33.81
CA ILE A 387 35.82 20.42 -34.60
C ILE A 387 35.42 20.34 -36.07
N ASN A 388 34.17 19.93 -36.36
CA ASN A 388 33.63 19.90 -37.73
C ASN A 388 33.53 21.29 -38.38
N ARG A 389 33.52 22.39 -37.60
CA ARG A 389 33.60 23.77 -38.12
C ARG A 389 35.05 24.13 -38.45
N ILE A 390 35.97 23.93 -37.51
CA ILE A 390 37.41 24.21 -37.68
C ILE A 390 37.99 23.40 -38.86
N LEU A 391 37.62 22.13 -39.01
CA LEU A 391 38.03 21.29 -40.15
C LEU A 391 37.50 21.82 -41.50
N ARG A 392 36.27 22.34 -41.55
CA ARG A 392 35.72 22.99 -42.76
C ARG A 392 36.41 24.31 -43.08
N GLU A 393 36.78 25.09 -42.06
CA GLU A 393 37.46 26.38 -42.22
C GLU A 393 38.93 26.22 -42.60
N ALA A 394 39.65 25.25 -42.00
CA ALA A 394 40.99 24.85 -42.43
C ALA A 394 40.96 24.28 -43.86
N GLY A 395 40.07 23.32 -44.13
CA GLY A 395 39.85 22.77 -45.47
C GLY A 395 39.28 23.75 -46.49
N LYS A 396 38.89 24.97 -46.07
CA LYS A 396 38.62 26.11 -46.96
C LYS A 396 39.93 26.90 -47.20
N ARG A 397 40.61 27.34 -46.14
CA ARG A 397 41.88 28.09 -46.22
C ARG A 397 42.92 27.38 -47.08
N THR A 398 43.16 26.09 -46.88
CA THR A 398 44.12 25.32 -47.69
C THR A 398 43.77 25.27 -49.18
N ARG A 399 42.47 25.32 -49.55
CA ARG A 399 42.06 25.44 -50.96
C ARG A 399 42.32 26.84 -51.51
N GLU A 400 41.99 27.88 -50.75
CA GLU A 400 42.24 29.28 -51.13
C GLU A 400 43.75 29.56 -51.26
N GLU A 401 44.58 28.99 -50.40
CA GLU A 401 46.04 29.01 -50.47
C GLU A 401 46.57 28.24 -51.69
N VAL A 402 46.11 27.02 -51.94
CA VAL A 402 46.50 26.21 -53.12
C VAL A 402 46.12 26.91 -54.42
N ASP A 403 44.92 27.48 -54.53
CA ASP A 403 44.50 28.21 -55.72
C ASP A 403 45.24 29.55 -55.86
N SER A 404 45.62 30.21 -54.76
CA SER A 404 46.49 31.40 -54.77
C SER A 404 47.89 31.05 -55.30
N VAL A 405 48.52 30.00 -54.77
CA VAL A 405 49.83 29.50 -55.24
C VAL A 405 49.76 29.06 -56.70
N ARG A 406 48.71 28.36 -57.10
CA ARG A 406 48.47 27.94 -58.50
C ARG A 406 48.36 29.14 -59.44
N ASN A 407 47.61 30.17 -59.04
CA ASN A 407 47.50 31.42 -59.79
C ASN A 407 48.84 32.17 -59.86
N GLN A 408 49.67 32.14 -58.81
CA GLN A 408 51.00 32.72 -58.84
C GLN A 408 51.98 31.92 -59.72
N CYS A 409 51.91 30.58 -59.71
CA CYS A 409 52.66 29.72 -60.63
C CYS A 409 52.28 30.00 -62.09
N ASN A 410 50.98 30.10 -62.40
CA ASN A 410 50.50 30.44 -63.73
C ASN A 410 51.03 31.81 -64.21
N LYS A 411 51.01 32.84 -63.34
CA LYS A 411 51.59 34.17 -63.63
C LYS A 411 53.10 34.11 -63.86
N ASN A 412 53.83 33.30 -63.09
CA ASN A 412 55.27 33.13 -63.25
C ASN A 412 55.60 32.39 -64.56
N ILE A 413 54.82 31.37 -64.93
CA ILE A 413 54.93 30.66 -66.20
C ILE A 413 54.69 31.62 -67.38
N GLN A 414 53.67 32.48 -67.29
CA GLN A 414 53.42 33.49 -68.32
C GLN A 414 54.60 34.46 -68.46
N LYS A 415 55.14 34.99 -67.35
CA LYS A 415 56.33 35.88 -67.39
C LYS A 415 57.56 35.21 -67.99
N LEU A 416 57.87 33.99 -67.56
CA LEU A 416 59.01 33.23 -68.11
C LEU A 416 58.82 32.92 -69.61
N MET A 417 57.57 32.74 -70.05
CA MET A 417 57.25 32.60 -71.47
C MET A 417 57.45 33.92 -72.24
N GLU A 418 57.03 35.06 -71.68
CA GLU A 418 57.26 36.40 -72.26
C GLU A 418 58.77 36.74 -72.32
N GLU A 419 59.52 36.44 -71.27
CA GLU A 419 60.99 36.57 -71.20
C GLU A 419 61.71 35.65 -72.20
N MET A 420 61.24 34.42 -72.37
CA MET A 420 61.79 33.47 -73.36
C MET A 420 61.64 33.99 -74.80
N HIS A 421 60.44 34.46 -75.18
CA HIS A 421 60.22 35.05 -76.51
C HIS A 421 61.06 36.31 -76.72
N PHE A 422 61.27 37.14 -75.68
CA PHE A 422 62.15 38.31 -75.74
C PHE A 422 63.61 37.90 -76.00
N LEU A 423 64.12 36.89 -75.28
CA LEU A 423 65.48 36.38 -75.45
C LEU A 423 65.69 35.67 -76.80
N GLU A 424 64.66 35.00 -77.33
CA GLU A 424 64.67 34.45 -78.70
C GLU A 424 64.78 35.57 -79.75
N MET A 425 64.05 36.68 -79.58
CA MET A 425 64.14 37.85 -80.45
C MET A 425 65.50 38.55 -80.35
N GLU A 426 66.03 38.78 -79.14
CA GLU A 426 67.37 39.36 -78.98
C GLU A 426 68.45 38.43 -79.56
N GLY A 427 68.36 37.12 -79.32
CA GLY A 427 69.27 36.12 -79.89
C GLY A 427 69.30 36.14 -81.42
N ALA A 428 68.13 36.22 -82.05
CA ALA A 428 68.02 36.39 -83.50
C ALA A 428 68.65 37.70 -83.99
N GLU A 429 68.49 38.81 -83.25
CA GLU A 429 69.12 40.09 -83.60
C GLU A 429 70.65 40.02 -83.47
N LYS A 430 71.18 39.47 -82.37
CA LYS A 430 72.62 39.30 -82.15
C LYS A 430 73.25 38.38 -83.19
N GLN A 431 72.58 37.30 -83.58
CA GLN A 431 73.01 36.44 -84.69
C GLN A 431 73.10 37.24 -86.00
N ALA A 432 72.06 38.02 -86.32
CA ALA A 432 72.08 38.88 -87.51
C ALA A 432 73.12 40.01 -87.44
N GLN A 433 73.54 40.47 -86.25
CA GLN A 433 74.67 41.39 -86.06
C GLN A 433 76.01 40.68 -86.28
N LEU A 434 76.22 39.50 -85.68
CA LEU A 434 77.43 38.69 -85.83
C LEU A 434 77.70 38.30 -87.29
N GLU A 435 76.65 37.95 -88.04
CA GLU A 435 76.76 37.68 -89.48
C GLU A 435 77.16 38.90 -90.33
N ARG A 436 76.90 40.13 -89.86
CA ARG A 436 77.39 41.36 -90.51
C ARG A 436 78.88 41.54 -90.22
N SER A 437 79.28 41.48 -88.94
CA SER A 437 80.69 41.66 -88.56
C SER A 437 81.62 40.54 -89.05
N LEU A 438 81.13 39.32 -89.29
CA LEU A 438 81.91 38.28 -89.97
C LEU A 438 82.19 38.61 -91.45
N ARG A 439 81.24 39.24 -92.16
CA ARG A 439 81.43 39.72 -93.54
C ARG A 439 82.46 40.86 -93.58
N GLU A 440 82.39 41.78 -92.62
CA GLU A 440 83.35 42.89 -92.46
C GLU A 440 84.76 42.38 -92.12
N LYS A 441 84.88 41.45 -91.17
CA LYS A 441 86.14 40.78 -90.81
C LYS A 441 86.79 40.12 -92.03
N SER A 442 86.01 39.37 -92.83
CA SER A 442 86.50 38.72 -94.05
C SER A 442 86.93 39.71 -95.15
N ALA A 443 86.50 40.97 -95.10
CA ALA A 443 87.04 42.03 -95.95
C ALA A 443 88.38 42.56 -95.42
N VAL A 444 88.49 42.83 -94.10
CA VAL A 444 89.73 43.31 -93.46
C VAL A 444 90.86 42.29 -93.55
N GLU A 445 90.58 40.99 -93.39
CA GLU A 445 91.59 39.93 -93.51
C GLU A 445 92.24 39.90 -94.90
N LYS A 446 91.49 40.22 -95.96
CA LYS A 446 91.99 40.33 -97.34
C LYS A 446 92.83 41.58 -97.60
N GLU A 447 92.72 42.61 -96.75
CA GLU A 447 93.64 43.76 -96.77
C GLU A 447 94.92 43.46 -95.98
N LEU A 448 94.80 42.78 -94.83
CA LEU A 448 95.94 42.36 -94.02
C LEU A 448 96.86 41.36 -94.75
N GLU A 449 96.27 40.45 -95.54
CA GLU A 449 96.99 39.48 -96.37
C GLU A 449 97.82 40.12 -97.50
N LYS A 450 97.54 41.38 -97.86
CA LYS A 450 98.40 42.17 -98.77
C LYS A 450 99.63 42.69 -98.01
N LEU A 451 99.42 43.32 -96.85
CA LEU A 451 100.49 43.90 -96.03
C LEU A 451 101.54 42.85 -95.60
N TYR A 452 101.12 41.61 -95.34
CA TYR A 452 102.07 40.53 -95.01
C TYR A 452 103.02 40.15 -96.16
N GLN A 453 102.72 40.50 -97.41
CA GLN A 453 103.62 40.28 -98.55
C GLN A 453 104.76 41.32 -98.61
N GLU A 454 104.66 42.41 -97.85
CA GLU A 454 105.61 43.54 -97.84
C GLU A 454 106.60 43.49 -96.65
N GLY A 455 106.34 42.62 -95.67
CA GLY A 455 107.04 42.55 -94.37
C GLY A 455 108.53 42.16 -94.29
N PRO A 456 109.21 41.54 -95.29
CA PRO A 456 110.62 41.12 -95.15
C PRO A 456 111.64 42.24 -94.85
N SER A 457 111.27 43.50 -95.06
CA SER A 457 112.14 44.68 -94.98
C SER A 457 112.59 45.10 -93.57
N GLU A 458 111.97 44.54 -92.53
CA GLU A 458 112.16 45.00 -91.14
C GLU A 458 113.31 44.29 -90.40
N ILE A 459 113.57 43.02 -90.73
CA ILE A 459 114.43 42.11 -89.95
C ILE A 459 115.93 42.46 -90.08
N ALA A 460 116.35 43.09 -91.17
CA ALA A 460 117.75 43.43 -91.43
C ALA A 460 118.34 44.52 -90.51
N ARG A 461 117.55 45.11 -89.59
CA ARG A 461 117.84 46.41 -88.98
C ARG A 461 118.47 46.38 -87.58
N THR A 462 118.52 45.23 -86.89
CA THR A 462 118.74 45.19 -85.43
C THR A 462 120.10 44.64 -84.95
N GLY A 463 120.94 44.11 -85.84
CA GLY A 463 122.41 44.07 -85.67
C GLY A 463 123.03 43.27 -84.51
N MET A 464 122.27 42.44 -83.78
CA MET A 464 122.81 41.58 -82.70
C MET A 464 123.21 40.20 -83.22
N THR A 465 124.22 39.57 -82.61
CA THR A 465 124.55 38.16 -82.89
C THR A 465 123.52 37.23 -82.23
N PHE A 466 123.15 36.17 -82.94
CA PHE A 466 122.08 35.26 -82.53
C PHE A 466 122.41 34.54 -81.20
N ASP A 467 123.65 34.06 -81.05
CA ASP A 467 124.09 33.23 -79.93
C ASP A 467 124.07 33.94 -78.57
N GLU A 468 124.37 35.24 -78.53
CA GLU A 468 124.36 36.02 -77.28
C GLU A 468 122.92 36.30 -76.81
N LEU A 469 122.03 36.61 -77.75
CA LEU A 469 120.58 36.67 -77.49
C LEU A 469 120.06 35.31 -77.02
N GLN A 470 120.44 34.22 -77.67
CA GLN A 470 120.00 32.86 -77.33
C GLN A 470 120.45 32.46 -75.92
N LYS A 471 121.72 32.69 -75.55
CA LYS A 471 122.26 32.38 -74.21
C LYS A 471 121.57 33.19 -73.12
N ARG A 472 121.41 34.50 -73.31
CA ARG A 472 120.78 35.37 -72.28
C ARG A 472 119.30 35.06 -72.10
N THR A 473 118.58 34.75 -73.19
CA THR A 473 117.20 34.27 -73.14
C THR A 473 117.11 32.94 -72.39
N GLY A 474 117.90 31.92 -72.76
CA GLY A 474 117.85 30.61 -72.13
C GLY A 474 118.21 30.60 -70.63
N GLN A 475 118.97 31.56 -70.12
CA GLN A 475 119.19 31.70 -68.67
C GLN A 475 118.00 32.36 -67.96
N ALA A 476 117.37 33.37 -68.57
CA ALA A 476 116.14 33.98 -68.05
C ALA A 476 114.94 33.01 -68.09
N GLU A 477 114.87 32.11 -69.08
CA GLU A 477 113.84 31.07 -69.16
C GLU A 477 113.93 30.09 -67.98
N ARG A 478 115.12 29.60 -67.63
CA ARG A 478 115.28 28.67 -66.51
C ARG A 478 114.87 29.27 -65.17
N THR A 479 115.24 30.53 -64.90
CA THR A 479 114.88 31.23 -63.65
C THR A 479 113.40 31.59 -63.61
N ARG A 480 112.79 31.97 -64.75
CA ARG A 480 111.34 32.09 -64.93
C ARG A 480 110.64 30.77 -64.59
N ASP A 481 111.08 29.66 -65.16
CA ASP A 481 110.41 28.36 -65.01
C ASP A 481 110.53 27.80 -63.59
N GLU A 482 111.63 28.09 -62.88
CA GLU A 482 111.73 27.83 -61.44
C GLU A 482 110.79 28.71 -60.60
N ALA A 483 110.67 30.00 -60.93
CA ALA A 483 109.74 30.89 -60.24
C ALA A 483 108.28 30.47 -60.48
N LEU A 484 107.92 30.10 -61.71
CA LEU A 484 106.61 29.55 -62.06
C LEU A 484 106.29 28.29 -61.25
N ARG A 485 107.19 27.29 -61.23
CA ARG A 485 106.98 26.07 -60.43
C ARG A 485 106.79 26.34 -58.92
N ARG A 486 107.47 27.36 -58.36
CA ARG A 486 107.25 27.80 -56.98
C ARG A 486 105.86 28.43 -56.82
N VAL A 487 105.47 29.34 -57.72
CA VAL A 487 104.13 29.96 -57.75
C VAL A 487 103.03 28.91 -57.89
N ASP A 488 103.17 27.93 -58.79
CA ASP A 488 102.20 26.83 -58.97
C ASP A 488 102.06 25.98 -57.70
N SER A 489 103.18 25.69 -57.02
CA SER A 489 103.15 24.94 -55.76
C SER A 489 102.44 25.71 -54.64
N LEU A 490 102.70 27.02 -54.53
CA LEU A 490 102.06 27.90 -53.55
C LEU A 490 100.58 28.08 -53.86
N ASN A 491 100.21 28.30 -55.11
CA ASN A 491 98.81 28.37 -55.58
C ASN A 491 98.07 27.05 -55.30
N SER A 492 98.72 25.90 -55.47
CA SER A 492 98.14 24.60 -55.11
C SER A 492 97.87 24.48 -53.60
N THR A 493 98.77 25.00 -52.74
CA THR A 493 98.55 25.01 -51.29
C THR A 493 97.50 26.04 -50.86
N LEU A 494 97.51 27.24 -51.44
CA LEU A 494 96.54 28.30 -51.19
C LEU A 494 95.13 27.80 -51.52
N LYS A 495 94.92 27.30 -52.75
CA LYS A 495 93.63 26.78 -53.20
C LYS A 495 93.10 25.65 -52.33
N LYS A 496 93.97 24.80 -51.79
CA LYS A 496 93.56 23.75 -50.83
C LYS A 496 93.09 24.33 -49.49
N MET A 497 93.76 25.36 -48.98
CA MET A 497 93.33 26.05 -47.75
C MET A 497 92.05 26.85 -47.97
N GLU A 498 91.91 27.54 -49.10
CA GLU A 498 90.68 28.23 -49.52
C GLU A 498 89.50 27.25 -49.59
N THR A 499 89.65 26.10 -50.25
CA THR A 499 88.56 25.09 -50.31
C THR A 499 88.20 24.52 -48.95
N LYS A 500 89.15 24.41 -48.01
CA LYS A 500 88.87 23.96 -46.64
C LYS A 500 88.11 25.02 -45.86
N HIS A 501 88.61 26.26 -45.83
CA HIS A 501 87.93 27.35 -45.13
C HIS A 501 86.54 27.64 -45.71
N GLU A 502 86.33 27.47 -47.01
CA GLU A 502 85.01 27.54 -47.61
C GLU A 502 84.10 26.39 -47.16
N GLN A 503 84.61 25.15 -47.10
CA GLN A 503 83.87 24.00 -46.60
C GLN A 503 83.50 24.16 -45.11
N ASP A 504 84.46 24.55 -44.26
CA ASP A 504 84.25 24.81 -42.83
C ASP A 504 83.20 25.92 -42.63
N ARG A 505 83.26 26.98 -43.44
CA ARG A 505 82.30 28.09 -43.45
C ARG A 505 80.89 27.63 -43.87
N CYS A 506 80.80 26.81 -44.92
CA CYS A 506 79.52 26.25 -45.38
C CYS A 506 78.90 25.32 -44.32
N GLN A 507 79.71 24.48 -43.66
CA GLN A 507 79.25 23.61 -42.58
C GLN A 507 78.72 24.44 -41.40
N GLY A 508 79.53 25.36 -40.86
CA GLY A 508 79.11 26.21 -39.74
C GLY A 508 77.90 27.10 -40.07
N ALA A 509 77.72 27.49 -41.33
CA ALA A 509 76.52 28.18 -41.80
C ALA A 509 75.27 27.28 -41.82
N SER A 510 75.40 26.00 -42.21
CA SER A 510 74.30 25.02 -42.17
C SER A 510 73.89 24.71 -40.73
N GLU A 511 74.84 24.37 -39.86
CA GLU A 511 74.62 24.10 -38.44
C GLU A 511 73.96 25.30 -37.75
N SER A 512 74.44 26.52 -38.00
CA SER A 512 73.80 27.74 -37.51
C SER A 512 72.40 27.95 -38.07
N GLY A 513 72.12 27.52 -39.30
CA GLY A 513 70.79 27.55 -39.91
C GLY A 513 69.83 26.51 -39.32
N GLU A 514 70.34 25.35 -38.93
CA GLU A 514 69.60 24.28 -38.24
C GLU A 514 69.25 24.69 -36.81
N LEU A 515 70.20 25.24 -36.06
CA LEU A 515 69.97 25.77 -34.71
C LEU A 515 68.94 26.91 -34.73
N ARG A 516 69.04 27.86 -35.68
CA ARG A 516 68.02 28.91 -35.85
C ARG A 516 66.63 28.34 -36.19
N ARG A 517 66.55 27.30 -37.03
CA ARG A 517 65.28 26.61 -37.31
C ARG A 517 64.71 25.91 -36.08
N ARG A 518 65.52 25.25 -35.26
CA ARG A 518 65.04 24.58 -34.04
C ARG A 518 64.65 25.58 -32.94
N ILE A 519 65.35 26.71 -32.82
CA ILE A 519 64.95 27.81 -31.93
C ILE A 519 63.58 28.34 -32.35
N LYS A 520 63.37 28.67 -33.64
CA LYS A 520 62.06 29.15 -34.12
C LYS A 520 60.93 28.15 -33.90
N GLN A 521 61.19 26.85 -34.08
CA GLN A 521 60.22 25.80 -33.74
C GLN A 521 59.91 25.75 -32.24
N LEU A 522 60.90 25.89 -31.36
CA LEU A 522 60.69 25.93 -29.91
C LEU A 522 59.95 27.20 -29.46
N GLU A 523 60.14 28.32 -30.16
CA GLU A 523 59.39 29.56 -29.96
C GLU A 523 57.91 29.35 -30.37
N GLU A 524 57.65 28.80 -31.56
CA GLU A 524 56.31 28.44 -32.05
C GLU A 524 55.60 27.40 -31.16
N GLU A 525 56.30 26.33 -30.75
CA GLU A 525 55.81 25.31 -29.81
C GLU A 525 55.44 25.93 -28.44
N ASN A 526 56.20 26.93 -27.97
CA ASN A 526 55.94 27.60 -26.70
C ASN A 526 54.83 28.66 -26.78
N GLU A 527 54.66 29.32 -27.92
CA GLU A 527 53.49 30.18 -28.19
C GLU A 527 52.20 29.35 -28.24
N GLU A 528 52.18 28.24 -28.99
CA GLU A 528 51.05 27.30 -29.03
C GLU A 528 50.72 26.75 -27.63
N MET A 529 51.72 26.34 -26.85
CA MET A 529 51.52 25.90 -25.45
C MET A 529 51.13 27.04 -24.49
N SER A 530 51.29 28.30 -24.89
CA SER A 530 50.82 29.47 -24.15
C SER A 530 49.35 29.77 -24.44
N ASP A 531 48.94 29.69 -25.69
CA ASP A 531 47.55 29.93 -26.11
C ASP A 531 46.63 28.79 -25.64
N ASN A 532 47.05 27.52 -25.79
CA ASN A 532 46.34 26.37 -25.21
C ASN A 532 46.14 26.52 -23.69
N ARG A 533 47.11 27.09 -22.97
CA ARG A 533 46.99 27.36 -21.53
C ARG A 533 45.98 28.49 -21.24
N LEU A 534 45.87 29.49 -22.12
CA LEU A 534 44.87 30.55 -22.00
C LEU A 534 43.45 30.01 -22.23
N GLU A 535 43.24 29.22 -23.30
CA GLU A 535 41.95 28.60 -23.60
C GLU A 535 41.46 27.69 -22.45
N LEU A 536 42.37 26.92 -21.85
CA LEU A 536 42.06 26.09 -20.67
C LEU A 536 41.67 26.94 -19.45
N ILE A 537 42.26 28.12 -19.25
CA ILE A 537 41.88 29.05 -18.17
C ILE A 537 40.49 29.63 -18.43
N ASP A 538 40.19 30.09 -19.65
CA ASP A 538 38.90 30.65 -20.02
C ASP A 538 37.76 29.63 -19.93
N GLU A 539 38.00 28.39 -20.35
CA GLU A 539 37.04 27.28 -20.22
C GLU A 539 36.85 26.89 -18.74
N ILE A 540 37.92 26.86 -17.92
CA ILE A 540 37.81 26.67 -16.47
C ILE A 540 36.95 27.78 -15.83
N ASP A 541 37.17 29.04 -16.17
CA ASP A 541 36.41 30.17 -15.62
C ASP A 541 34.98 30.25 -16.16
N LYS A 542 34.72 29.72 -17.36
CA LYS A 542 33.38 29.45 -17.86
C LYS A 542 32.69 28.36 -17.04
N ARG A 543 33.34 27.22 -16.75
CA ARG A 543 32.76 26.16 -15.89
C ARG A 543 32.56 26.61 -14.45
N LYS A 544 33.40 27.49 -13.90
CA LYS A 544 33.16 28.14 -12.59
C LYS A 544 31.86 28.97 -12.62
N ARG A 545 31.62 29.74 -13.68
CA ARG A 545 30.40 30.54 -13.86
C ARG A 545 29.15 29.68 -14.05
N GLU A 546 29.22 28.63 -14.86
CA GLU A 546 28.14 27.65 -15.04
C GLU A 546 27.81 26.92 -13.72
N LEU A 547 28.82 26.53 -12.94
CA LEU A 547 28.63 25.93 -11.62
C LEU A 547 28.00 26.90 -10.61
N LEU A 548 28.37 28.18 -10.63
CA LEU A 548 27.77 29.20 -9.77
C LEU A 548 26.30 29.44 -10.12
N SER A 549 25.95 29.59 -11.40
CA SER A 549 24.54 29.75 -11.82
C SER A 549 23.71 28.49 -11.56
N SER A 550 24.28 27.30 -11.74
CA SER A 550 23.62 26.03 -11.40
C SER A 550 23.35 25.90 -9.89
N LYS A 551 24.29 26.31 -9.03
CA LYS A 551 24.08 26.37 -7.57
C LYS A 551 22.97 27.35 -7.20
N GLN A 552 23.00 28.57 -7.72
CA GLN A 552 21.97 29.58 -7.46
C GLN A 552 20.58 29.12 -7.93
N ALA A 553 20.49 28.45 -9.08
CA ALA A 553 19.24 27.86 -9.57
C ALA A 553 18.75 26.72 -8.65
N LYS A 554 19.65 25.86 -8.15
CA LYS A 554 19.31 24.82 -7.16
C LYS A 554 18.82 25.43 -5.84
N GLU A 555 19.54 26.40 -5.30
CA GLU A 555 19.19 27.10 -4.05
C GLU A 555 17.81 27.80 -4.17
N ALA A 556 17.54 28.44 -5.32
CA ALA A 556 16.24 29.04 -5.61
C ALA A 556 15.11 27.98 -5.70
N ALA A 557 15.34 26.85 -6.36
CA ALA A 557 14.37 25.75 -6.46
C ALA A 557 14.12 25.08 -5.10
N GLU A 558 15.16 24.89 -4.28
CA GLU A 558 15.02 24.36 -2.91
C GLU A 558 14.22 25.33 -2.03
N HIS A 559 14.47 26.64 -2.13
CA HIS A 559 13.66 27.65 -1.44
C HIS A 559 12.20 27.65 -1.90
N GLN A 560 11.92 27.49 -3.20
CA GLN A 560 10.55 27.37 -3.73
C GLN A 560 9.85 26.10 -3.21
N CYS A 561 10.51 24.94 -3.26
CA CYS A 561 9.95 23.70 -2.72
C CYS A 561 9.66 23.81 -1.21
N ILE A 562 10.52 24.50 -0.44
CA ILE A 562 10.32 24.73 1.00
C ILE A 562 9.09 25.63 1.25
N THR A 563 8.90 26.71 0.48
CA THR A 563 7.74 27.60 0.66
C THR A 563 6.43 26.95 0.18
N GLU A 564 6.47 26.18 -0.90
CA GLU A 564 5.32 25.38 -1.37
C GLU A 564 4.91 24.34 -0.31
N VAL A 565 5.84 23.53 0.19
CA VAL A 565 5.58 22.54 1.24
C VAL A 565 5.08 23.19 2.53
N ALA A 566 5.61 24.37 2.91
CA ALA A 566 5.11 25.12 4.06
C ALA A 566 3.65 25.60 3.84
N SER A 567 3.34 26.12 2.64
CA SER A 567 1.98 26.56 2.30
C SER A 567 0.97 25.42 2.26
N LEU A 568 1.38 24.25 1.73
CA LEU A 568 0.56 23.03 1.70
C LEU A 568 0.30 22.53 3.12
N LYS A 569 1.33 22.44 3.98
CA LYS A 569 1.16 22.09 5.41
C LYS A 569 0.16 23.02 6.09
N GLN A 570 0.29 24.33 5.92
CA GLN A 570 -0.67 25.30 6.48
C GLN A 570 -2.11 25.08 5.96
N GLN A 571 -2.30 24.76 4.68
CA GLN A 571 -3.62 24.42 4.12
C GLN A 571 -4.17 23.10 4.68
N HIS A 572 -3.34 22.08 4.89
CA HIS A 572 -3.74 20.82 5.49
C HIS A 572 -4.15 21.01 6.95
N GLU A 573 -3.34 21.68 7.77
CA GLU A 573 -3.70 21.98 9.17
C GLU A 573 -5.00 22.82 9.28
N LEU A 574 -5.27 23.73 8.33
CA LEU A 574 -6.53 24.48 8.30
C LEU A 574 -7.72 23.56 8.00
N ARG A 575 -7.60 22.64 7.04
CA ARG A 575 -8.64 21.64 6.75
C ARG A 575 -8.86 20.68 7.92
N GLU A 576 -7.80 20.27 8.62
CA GLU A 576 -7.90 19.45 9.83
C GLU A 576 -8.67 20.17 10.93
N ARG A 577 -8.32 21.42 11.26
CA ARG A 577 -9.06 22.26 12.22
C ARG A 577 -10.53 22.44 11.82
N GLU A 578 -10.83 22.59 10.53
CA GLU A 578 -12.21 22.62 10.03
C GLU A 578 -12.95 21.29 10.25
N PHE A 579 -12.34 20.15 9.91
CA PHE A 579 -12.95 18.84 10.09
C PHE A 579 -13.16 18.50 11.57
N GLU A 580 -12.19 18.79 12.44
CA GLU A 580 -12.37 18.67 13.89
C GLU A 580 -13.52 19.55 14.40
N SER A 581 -13.65 20.79 13.91
CA SER A 581 -14.71 21.70 14.31
C SER A 581 -16.09 21.17 13.89
N ARG A 582 -16.19 20.65 12.66
CA ARG A 582 -17.41 19.98 12.16
C ARG A 582 -17.74 18.72 12.98
N LEU A 583 -16.74 17.90 13.32
CA LEU A 583 -16.89 16.70 14.15
C LEU A 583 -17.41 17.07 15.54
N ARG A 584 -16.74 18.00 16.25
CA ARG A 584 -17.16 18.49 17.57
C ARG A 584 -18.60 19.04 17.57
N ASN A 585 -19.00 19.75 16.52
CA ASN A 585 -20.37 20.26 16.39
C ASN A 585 -21.39 19.12 16.22
N VAL A 586 -21.06 18.08 15.43
CA VAL A 586 -21.93 16.90 15.26
C VAL A 586 -21.98 16.06 16.55
N GLU A 587 -20.88 15.92 17.27
CA GLU A 587 -20.83 15.26 18.58
C GLU A 587 -21.67 16.00 19.63
N GLU A 588 -21.60 17.34 19.68
CA GLU A 588 -22.42 18.17 20.57
C GLU A 588 -23.92 18.06 20.20
N MET A 589 -24.29 18.11 18.92
CA MET A 589 -25.68 17.90 18.46
C MET A 589 -26.20 16.49 18.78
N ASN A 590 -25.38 15.46 18.60
CA ASN A 590 -25.71 14.09 18.99
C ASN A 590 -25.86 13.96 20.51
N ARG A 591 -25.03 14.66 21.30
CA ARG A 591 -25.15 14.70 22.76
C ARG A 591 -26.42 15.42 23.21
N GLN A 592 -26.80 16.51 22.55
CA GLN A 592 -28.04 17.25 22.81
C GLN A 592 -29.27 16.39 22.52
N SER A 593 -29.40 15.82 21.32
CA SER A 593 -30.53 14.95 20.96
C SER A 593 -30.60 13.67 21.81
N VAL A 594 -29.46 13.07 22.20
CA VAL A 594 -29.43 11.96 23.17
C VAL A 594 -29.89 12.39 24.57
N ASN A 595 -29.67 13.63 24.98
CA ASN A 595 -30.22 14.16 26.24
C ASN A 595 -31.72 14.43 26.14
N GLU A 596 -32.20 15.05 25.06
CA GLU A 596 -33.63 15.26 24.80
C GLU A 596 -34.42 13.95 24.78
N LEU A 597 -33.88 12.90 24.12
CA LEU A 597 -34.46 11.56 24.13
C LEU A 597 -34.51 10.95 25.54
N ARG A 598 -33.49 11.17 26.39
CA ARG A 598 -33.50 10.74 27.80
C ARG A 598 -34.52 11.53 28.62
N GLU A 599 -34.67 12.83 28.39
CA GLU A 599 -35.66 13.66 29.10
C GLU A 599 -37.09 13.28 28.71
N MET A 600 -37.36 13.06 27.42
CA MET A 600 -38.66 12.54 26.95
C MET A 600 -38.95 11.14 27.51
N LEU A 601 -37.97 10.23 27.53
CA LEU A 601 -38.12 8.90 28.14
C LEU A 601 -38.39 9.00 29.65
N ASN A 602 -37.67 9.87 30.37
CA ASN A 602 -37.91 10.13 31.80
C ASN A 602 -39.30 10.74 32.04
N GLY A 603 -39.77 11.62 31.15
CA GLY A 603 -41.13 12.17 31.17
C GLY A 603 -42.19 11.08 30.95
N GLN A 604 -42.00 10.22 29.96
CA GLN A 604 -42.87 9.08 29.66
C GLN A 604 -42.90 8.09 30.85
N GLN A 605 -41.77 7.82 31.50
CA GLN A 605 -41.70 6.98 32.69
C GLN A 605 -42.44 7.61 33.89
N LYS A 606 -42.26 8.93 34.14
CA LYS A 606 -42.97 9.66 35.19
C LYS A 606 -44.49 9.66 34.99
N LEU A 607 -44.95 9.96 33.78
CA LEU A 607 -46.36 9.82 33.39
C LEU A 607 -46.82 8.38 33.57
N GLY A 608 -46.02 7.40 33.15
CA GLY A 608 -46.31 5.97 33.32
C GLY A 608 -46.43 5.52 34.78
N SER A 609 -45.72 6.13 35.73
CA SER A 609 -45.95 5.95 37.17
C SER A 609 -47.23 6.63 37.64
N GLN A 610 -47.49 7.88 37.23
CA GLN A 610 -48.70 8.62 37.59
C GLN A 610 -49.97 7.89 37.12
N TRP A 611 -50.03 7.46 35.86
CA TRP A 611 -51.14 6.65 35.32
C TRP A 611 -51.34 5.33 36.10
N LYS A 612 -50.26 4.69 36.58
CA LYS A 612 -50.36 3.49 37.43
C LYS A 612 -50.87 3.81 38.85
N GLU A 613 -50.52 4.96 39.40
CA GLU A 613 -50.98 5.42 40.72
C GLU A 613 -52.44 5.88 40.68
N GLU A 614 -52.83 6.66 39.67
CA GLU A 614 -54.22 7.05 39.43
C GLU A 614 -55.10 5.82 39.14
N SER A 615 -54.65 4.89 38.30
CA SER A 615 -55.36 3.64 38.04
C SER A 615 -55.57 2.84 39.35
N LYS A 616 -54.54 2.70 40.19
CA LYS A 616 -54.66 2.06 41.52
C LYS A 616 -55.61 2.80 42.45
N ALA A 617 -55.58 4.13 42.47
CA ALA A 617 -56.45 4.95 43.32
C ALA A 617 -57.92 4.86 42.86
N VAL A 618 -58.16 4.75 41.55
CA VAL A 618 -59.49 4.54 40.96
C VAL A 618 -59.99 3.12 41.24
N THR A 619 -59.17 2.08 41.05
CA THR A 619 -59.58 0.71 41.41
C THR A 619 -59.86 0.59 42.90
N HIS A 620 -59.05 1.21 43.76
CA HIS A 620 -59.28 1.18 45.21
C HIS A 620 -60.59 1.87 45.63
N LYS A 621 -60.95 2.99 44.98
CA LYS A 621 -62.28 3.64 45.18
C LYS A 621 -63.43 2.74 44.71
N PHE A 622 -63.28 2.02 43.61
CA PHE A 622 -64.27 1.03 43.16
C PHE A 622 -64.36 -0.17 44.11
N GLU A 623 -63.24 -0.69 44.62
CA GLU A 623 -63.23 -1.74 45.64
C GLU A 623 -63.89 -1.29 46.95
N GLN A 624 -63.63 -0.06 47.40
CA GLN A 624 -64.26 0.52 48.57
C GLN A 624 -65.79 0.63 48.39
N THR A 625 -66.25 1.25 47.30
CA THR A 625 -67.70 1.41 47.03
C THR A 625 -68.40 0.07 46.82
N VAL A 626 -67.75 -0.92 46.18
CA VAL A 626 -68.26 -2.31 46.10
C VAL A 626 -68.36 -2.95 47.50
N ASN A 627 -67.41 -2.70 48.40
CA ASN A 627 -67.47 -3.20 49.77
C ASN A 627 -68.55 -2.48 50.61
N GLU A 628 -68.74 -1.17 50.43
CA GLU A 628 -69.82 -0.39 51.07
C GLU A 628 -71.19 -0.88 50.60
N LEU A 629 -71.38 -1.09 49.29
CA LEU A 629 -72.61 -1.68 48.73
C LEU A 629 -72.84 -3.11 49.23
N ARG A 630 -71.80 -3.94 49.35
CA ARG A 630 -71.90 -5.28 49.97
C ARG A 630 -72.30 -5.21 51.44
N GLN A 631 -71.77 -4.25 52.20
CA GLN A 631 -72.18 -4.01 53.59
C GLN A 631 -73.64 -3.57 53.66
N GLU A 632 -74.07 -2.66 52.79
CA GLU A 632 -75.46 -2.17 52.77
C GLU A 632 -76.45 -3.29 52.36
N ILE A 633 -76.13 -4.09 51.33
CA ILE A 633 -76.87 -5.31 50.99
C ILE A 633 -77.00 -6.24 52.20
N ASN A 634 -75.95 -6.39 53.01
CA ASN A 634 -75.99 -7.21 54.22
C ASN A 634 -76.80 -6.56 55.36
N LYS A 635 -76.85 -5.22 55.48
CA LYS A 635 -77.78 -4.52 56.40
C LYS A 635 -79.24 -4.71 55.98
N GLN A 636 -79.54 -4.52 54.69
CA GLN A 636 -80.90 -4.66 54.16
C GLN A 636 -81.38 -6.12 54.22
N LYS A 637 -80.49 -7.11 54.03
CA LYS A 637 -80.78 -8.52 54.32
C LYS A 637 -81.18 -8.73 55.77
N ARG A 638 -80.34 -8.35 56.74
CA ARG A 638 -80.64 -8.47 58.19
C ARG A 638 -81.98 -7.81 58.55
N ARG A 639 -82.27 -6.62 58.00
CA ARG A 639 -83.54 -5.92 58.21
C ARG A 639 -84.72 -6.66 57.60
N ASN A 640 -84.55 -7.29 56.43
CA ASN A 640 -85.57 -8.13 55.81
C ASN A 640 -85.79 -9.42 56.63
N ASP A 641 -84.73 -10.05 57.11
CA ASP A 641 -84.80 -11.22 58.00
C ASP A 641 -85.54 -10.88 59.31
N GLU A 642 -85.24 -9.73 59.91
CA GLU A 642 -85.91 -9.18 61.10
C GLU A 642 -87.39 -8.86 60.85
N LEU A 643 -87.71 -8.19 59.74
CA LEU A 643 -89.10 -7.93 59.32
C LEU A 643 -89.87 -9.22 59.05
N ASN A 644 -89.22 -10.26 58.49
CA ASN A 644 -89.83 -11.58 58.31
C ASN A 644 -90.05 -12.29 59.66
N SER A 645 -89.16 -12.13 60.66
CA SER A 645 -89.43 -12.58 62.03
C SER A 645 -90.68 -11.89 62.60
N GLN A 646 -90.74 -10.56 62.52
CA GLN A 646 -91.89 -9.78 63.01
C GLN A 646 -93.20 -10.19 62.30
N VAL A 647 -93.17 -10.40 60.98
CA VAL A 647 -94.33 -10.89 60.21
C VAL A 647 -94.72 -12.31 60.62
N ASN A 648 -93.76 -13.19 60.91
CA ASN A 648 -94.05 -14.55 61.39
C ASN A 648 -94.59 -14.55 62.83
N GLU A 649 -94.09 -13.68 63.70
CA GLU A 649 -94.62 -13.47 65.06
C GLU A 649 -96.06 -12.91 65.02
N GLU A 650 -96.36 -11.94 64.15
CA GLU A 650 -97.73 -11.44 63.97
C GLU A 650 -98.65 -12.49 63.31
N ARG A 651 -98.13 -13.34 62.41
CA ARG A 651 -98.87 -14.52 61.92
C ARG A 651 -99.20 -15.49 63.05
N GLN A 652 -98.24 -15.84 63.91
CA GLN A 652 -98.49 -16.71 65.06
C GLN A 652 -99.47 -16.09 66.07
N LYS A 653 -99.36 -14.78 66.36
CA LYS A 653 -100.34 -14.06 67.20
C LYS A 653 -101.73 -14.09 66.57
N ARG A 654 -101.82 -13.92 65.25
CA ARG A 654 -103.07 -14.02 64.48
C ARG A 654 -103.66 -15.43 64.55
N GLU A 655 -102.87 -16.48 64.32
CA GLU A 655 -103.30 -17.88 64.42
C GLU A 655 -103.80 -18.21 65.85
N GLN A 656 -103.14 -17.68 66.89
CA GLN A 656 -103.62 -17.80 68.27
C GLN A 656 -104.93 -17.04 68.51
N LEU A 657 -105.16 -15.89 67.87
CA LEU A 657 -106.41 -15.14 67.95
C LEU A 657 -107.54 -15.82 67.16
N GLU A 658 -107.26 -16.37 65.98
CA GLU A 658 -108.21 -17.13 65.17
C GLU A 658 -108.59 -18.46 65.86
N SER A 659 -107.63 -19.12 66.52
CA SER A 659 -107.89 -20.26 67.41
C SER A 659 -108.79 -19.88 68.59
N LYS A 660 -108.50 -18.79 69.29
CA LYS A 660 -109.38 -18.26 70.36
C LYS A 660 -110.78 -17.94 69.83
N LEU A 661 -110.89 -17.30 68.66
CA LEU A 661 -112.16 -17.00 68.00
C LEU A 661 -112.94 -18.27 67.62
N SER A 662 -112.27 -19.35 67.21
CA SER A 662 -112.92 -20.64 66.96
C SER A 662 -113.47 -21.25 68.25
N SER A 663 -112.74 -21.13 69.38
CA SER A 663 -113.19 -21.62 70.68
C SER A 663 -114.39 -20.82 71.22
N THR A 664 -114.42 -19.49 71.01
CA THR A 664 -115.57 -18.67 71.41
C THR A 664 -116.78 -18.95 70.52
N LYS A 665 -116.61 -19.15 69.20
CA LYS A 665 -117.69 -19.61 68.31
C LYS A 665 -118.28 -20.95 68.77
N LEU A 666 -117.45 -21.96 69.05
CA LEU A 666 -117.91 -23.26 69.57
C LEU A 666 -118.63 -23.14 70.93
N SER A 667 -118.25 -22.18 71.77
CA SER A 667 -118.98 -21.89 73.02
C SER A 667 -120.32 -21.18 72.77
N GLN A 668 -120.37 -20.28 71.78
CA GLN A 668 -121.57 -19.55 71.37
C GLN A 668 -122.58 -20.49 70.71
N GLU A 669 -122.15 -21.41 69.85
CA GLU A 669 -122.98 -22.46 69.25
C GLU A 669 -123.60 -23.37 70.31
N LYS A 670 -122.82 -23.77 71.33
CA LYS A 670 -123.36 -24.51 72.48
C LYS A 670 -124.40 -23.71 73.27
N LEU A 671 -124.17 -22.42 73.50
CA LEU A 671 -125.14 -21.55 74.18
C LEU A 671 -126.41 -21.35 73.34
N GLN A 672 -126.31 -21.18 72.02
CA GLN A 672 -127.45 -21.12 71.11
C GLN A 672 -128.23 -22.45 71.12
N SER A 673 -127.55 -23.59 71.07
CA SER A 673 -128.19 -24.90 71.20
C SER A 673 -128.96 -25.02 72.51
N MET A 674 -128.39 -24.58 73.64
CA MET A 674 -129.08 -24.58 74.95
C MET A 674 -130.31 -23.66 74.99
N VAL A 675 -130.28 -22.52 74.29
CA VAL A 675 -131.43 -21.62 74.18
C VAL A 675 -132.56 -22.28 73.39
N VAL A 676 -132.28 -22.83 72.21
CA VAL A 676 -133.28 -23.57 71.38
C VAL A 676 -133.87 -24.76 72.15
N ASP A 677 -133.04 -25.49 72.88
CA ASP A 677 -133.46 -26.59 73.77
C ASP A 677 -134.39 -26.13 74.92
N SER A 678 -134.37 -24.84 75.27
CA SER A 678 -135.24 -24.25 76.30
C SER A 678 -136.52 -23.65 75.72
N GLU A 679 -136.44 -23.03 74.54
CA GLU A 679 -137.58 -22.48 73.79
C GLU A 679 -138.53 -23.60 73.35
N THR A 680 -138.01 -24.68 72.77
CA THR A 680 -138.80 -25.87 72.41
C THR A 680 -139.51 -26.52 73.60
N ARG A 681 -138.92 -26.45 74.81
CA ARG A 681 -139.57 -26.87 76.07
C ARG A 681 -140.68 -25.92 76.51
N ALA A 682 -140.55 -24.61 76.28
CA ALA A 682 -141.60 -23.64 76.57
C ALA A 682 -142.80 -23.80 75.62
N ASP A 683 -142.58 -24.04 74.33
CA ASP A 683 -143.64 -24.28 73.34
C ASP A 683 -144.40 -25.59 73.60
N ALA A 684 -143.69 -26.64 74.02
CA ALA A 684 -144.30 -27.90 74.46
C ALA A 684 -145.21 -27.71 75.70
N ALA A 685 -144.88 -26.78 76.61
CA ALA A 685 -145.75 -26.44 77.74
C ALA A 685 -146.97 -25.61 77.31
N SER A 686 -146.77 -24.60 76.45
CA SER A 686 -147.85 -23.75 75.89
C SER A 686 -148.93 -24.56 75.14
N SER A 687 -148.52 -25.62 74.43
CA SER A 687 -149.44 -26.51 73.70
C SER A 687 -150.24 -27.46 74.60
N GLN A 688 -149.76 -27.77 75.81
CA GLN A 688 -150.55 -28.47 76.83
C GLN A 688 -151.59 -27.55 77.51
N VAL A 689 -151.24 -26.28 77.77
CA VAL A 689 -152.18 -25.32 78.39
C VAL A 689 -153.36 -25.01 77.47
N THR A 690 -153.10 -24.82 76.18
CA THR A 690 -154.15 -24.49 75.18
C THR A 690 -155.12 -25.64 74.90
N THR A 691 -154.68 -26.90 75.00
CA THR A 691 -155.56 -28.06 74.86
C THR A 691 -156.49 -28.25 76.07
N LEU A 692 -156.03 -27.95 77.29
CA LEU A 692 -156.87 -27.98 78.49
C LEU A 692 -157.96 -26.89 78.48
N LEU A 693 -157.63 -25.65 78.08
CA LEU A 693 -158.60 -24.54 78.00
C LEU A 693 -159.76 -24.81 77.03
N ASN A 694 -159.50 -25.50 75.92
CA ASN A 694 -160.55 -25.87 74.96
C ASN A 694 -161.47 -26.98 75.49
N ARG A 695 -160.94 -27.88 76.35
CA ARG A 695 -161.73 -28.94 77.02
C ARG A 695 -162.78 -28.34 77.98
N GLU A 696 -162.40 -27.31 78.73
CA GLU A 696 -163.28 -26.62 79.68
C GLU A 696 -164.41 -25.85 78.99
N ARG A 697 -164.13 -25.21 77.84
CA ARG A 697 -165.14 -24.46 77.06
C ARG A 697 -166.30 -25.34 76.57
N GLN A 698 -166.06 -26.60 76.19
CA GLN A 698 -167.11 -27.52 75.71
C GLN A 698 -168.10 -27.88 76.83
N LEU A 699 -167.59 -28.32 77.99
CA LEU A 699 -168.41 -28.72 79.15
C LEU A 699 -169.32 -27.59 79.65
N LEU A 700 -168.88 -26.34 79.51
CA LEU A 700 -169.66 -25.14 79.85
C LEU A 700 -170.80 -24.80 78.88
N GLN A 701 -170.82 -25.35 77.67
CA GLN A 701 -171.91 -25.20 76.71
C GLN A 701 -172.97 -26.30 76.88
N GLU A 702 -172.56 -27.55 77.06
CA GLU A 702 -173.48 -28.70 77.26
C GLU A 702 -174.38 -28.50 78.49
N ARG A 703 -173.78 -28.03 79.61
CA ARG A 703 -174.51 -27.69 80.85
C ARG A 703 -175.59 -26.60 80.66
N LYS A 704 -175.49 -25.76 79.63
CA LYS A 704 -176.46 -24.68 79.32
C LYS A 704 -177.61 -25.11 78.41
N LEU A 705 -177.54 -26.32 77.83
CA LEU A 705 -178.59 -26.88 76.98
C LEU A 705 -179.49 -27.85 77.75
N LEU A 706 -178.92 -28.82 78.47
CA LEU A 706 -179.67 -29.78 79.30
C LEU A 706 -180.61 -29.09 80.31
N ASN A 707 -180.20 -27.96 80.88
CA ASN A 707 -180.99 -27.20 81.84
C ASN A 707 -182.19 -26.42 81.23
N ARG A 708 -182.49 -26.60 79.93
CA ARG A 708 -183.60 -25.94 79.22
C ARG A 708 -184.73 -26.89 78.79
N GLU A 709 -184.53 -28.20 78.89
CA GLU A 709 -185.53 -29.19 78.44
C GLU A 709 -186.31 -29.84 79.59
N PHE A 710 -185.81 -29.79 80.82
CA PHE A 710 -186.45 -30.44 81.97
C PHE A 710 -187.70 -29.70 82.50
N GLU A 711 -187.65 -28.36 82.59
CA GLU A 711 -188.75 -27.55 83.17
C GLU A 711 -189.65 -26.93 82.11
N LYS A 712 -190.45 -27.78 81.45
CA LYS A 712 -191.57 -27.35 80.61
C LYS A 712 -192.81 -28.27 80.65
N LEU A 713 -192.85 -29.21 81.61
CA LEU A 713 -193.95 -30.16 81.83
C LEU A 713 -194.51 -30.13 83.28
N LYS A 714 -194.57 -28.93 83.87
CA LYS A 714 -195.52 -28.59 84.95
C LYS A 714 -196.19 -27.24 84.65
N LEU A 715 -197.45 -27.12 85.08
CA LEU A 715 -198.32 -25.98 84.77
C LEU A 715 -198.22 -24.87 85.84
N GLU A 716 -198.74 -23.70 85.45
CA GLU A 716 -199.02 -22.48 86.22
C GLU A 716 -197.89 -21.49 86.56
N LYS A 717 -198.30 -20.21 86.55
CA LYS A 717 -197.63 -18.96 86.97
C LYS A 717 -196.48 -18.37 86.12
N SER A 718 -196.49 -17.02 86.09
CA SER A 718 -195.41 -16.07 85.75
C SER A 718 -194.99 -15.88 84.27
N ARG A 719 -195.03 -14.61 83.81
CA ARG A 719 -194.59 -14.04 82.51
C ARG A 719 -194.73 -12.49 82.56
N PRO A 720 -194.19 -11.67 81.62
CA PRO A 720 -193.31 -11.96 80.47
C PRO A 720 -192.03 -11.07 80.37
N ALA A 721 -191.40 -11.06 79.18
CA ALA A 721 -190.15 -10.37 78.74
C ALA A 721 -190.22 -8.82 78.66
N GLY A 722 -189.15 -8.04 78.38
CA GLY A 722 -187.70 -8.30 78.18
C GLY A 722 -187.01 -7.29 77.20
N SER A 723 -185.70 -7.47 76.90
CA SER A 723 -184.85 -6.75 75.89
C SER A 723 -184.35 -5.32 76.25
N ASN A 724 -183.13 -4.84 75.91
CA ASN A 724 -181.74 -5.39 75.83
C ASN A 724 -180.71 -4.22 75.65
N ARG A 725 -179.49 -4.26 76.24
CA ARG A 725 -178.40 -3.24 76.03
C ARG A 725 -176.94 -3.72 76.27
N ILE A 726 -176.06 -3.40 75.30
CA ILE A 726 -174.64 -2.90 75.31
C ILE A 726 -173.69 -3.12 76.54
N TRP A 727 -172.48 -3.72 76.35
CA TRP A 727 -171.11 -3.15 76.65
C TRP A 727 -169.90 -4.06 76.23
N GLU A 728 -168.66 -3.57 76.42
CA GLU A 728 -167.33 -4.06 75.96
C GLU A 728 -166.54 -4.91 77.01
N PRO A 729 -165.25 -5.35 76.82
CA PRO A 729 -164.42 -5.76 75.66
C PRO A 729 -163.90 -7.24 75.88
N PRO A 730 -162.60 -7.67 75.94
CA PRO A 730 -161.35 -7.36 75.19
C PRO A 730 -160.49 -8.57 74.65
N GLN A 731 -159.53 -8.24 73.76
CA GLN A 731 -158.21 -8.87 73.45
C GLN A 731 -157.99 -10.36 73.02
N ARG A 732 -157.39 -10.46 71.81
CA ARG A 732 -156.39 -11.44 71.28
C ARG A 732 -156.84 -12.86 70.89
N LEU A 733 -156.19 -13.35 69.81
CA LEU A 733 -156.53 -14.51 68.97
C LEU A 733 -157.87 -14.33 68.21
N SER A 734 -158.04 -14.74 66.95
CA SER A 734 -157.12 -15.42 66.01
C SER A 734 -157.52 -15.12 64.54
N ASP A 735 -156.78 -15.72 63.59
CA ASP A 735 -157.18 -16.02 62.21
C ASP A 735 -157.34 -14.85 61.21
N LEU A 736 -157.10 -14.96 59.90
CA LEU A 736 -156.25 -15.77 59.00
C LEU A 736 -156.91 -15.61 57.62
N LEU A 737 -156.15 -15.24 56.58
CA LEU A 737 -156.29 -15.69 55.16
C LEU A 737 -155.37 -14.88 54.23
N ASN A 738 -154.55 -15.60 53.44
CA ASN A 738 -154.18 -15.41 52.02
C ASN A 738 -153.77 -14.00 51.46
N THR A 739 -152.79 -13.83 50.56
CA THR A 739 -152.06 -14.77 49.67
C THR A 739 -150.72 -14.21 49.13
N ALA A 740 -149.73 -15.11 48.95
CA ALA A 740 -148.74 -15.23 47.85
C ALA A 740 -147.78 -14.08 47.39
N ASN A 741 -146.50 -14.48 47.19
CA ASN A 741 -145.52 -14.07 46.13
C ASN A 741 -145.00 -12.61 46.05
N THR A 742 -143.76 -12.27 45.61
CA THR A 742 -142.50 -12.99 45.27
C THR A 742 -141.33 -11.99 45.15
N GLY A 743 -140.06 -12.42 45.33
CA GLY A 743 -138.82 -11.63 45.10
C GLY A 743 -138.19 -11.12 46.41
N ALA A 744 -136.87 -11.25 46.70
CA ALA A 744 -135.64 -10.95 45.95
C ALA A 744 -135.38 -9.42 45.80
N SER A 745 -134.19 -8.86 46.07
CA SER A 745 -132.85 -9.47 46.28
C SER A 745 -132.04 -8.88 47.44
N ILE A 746 -131.15 -9.72 47.97
CA ILE A 746 -130.01 -9.44 48.86
C ILE A 746 -129.02 -8.46 48.21
N HIS A 747 -128.37 -7.60 49.02
CA HIS A 747 -126.91 -7.38 48.92
C HIS A 747 -126.29 -6.87 50.25
N GLU A 748 -125.09 -7.39 50.57
CA GLU A 748 -124.24 -6.94 51.69
C GLU A 748 -123.40 -5.69 51.33
N PRO A 749 -122.91 -4.91 52.32
CA PRO A 749 -121.93 -3.85 52.11
C PRO A 749 -120.46 -4.30 52.21
N ALA A 750 -119.62 -3.70 51.37
CA ALA A 750 -118.16 -3.52 51.54
C ALA A 750 -117.26 -4.78 51.73
N VAL A 751 -116.79 -5.33 50.60
CA VAL A 751 -115.58 -6.18 50.54
C VAL A 751 -114.56 -5.57 49.55
N ARG A 752 -113.30 -6.02 49.67
CA ARG A 752 -112.05 -5.44 49.12
C ARG A 752 -111.59 -6.18 47.85
N LEU A 753 -110.56 -5.64 47.18
CA LEU A 753 -109.64 -6.24 46.16
C LEU A 753 -109.95 -6.04 44.65
N ASP A 754 -109.10 -5.20 44.03
CA ASP A 754 -108.10 -5.52 42.99
C ASP A 754 -108.45 -6.05 41.56
N LEU A 755 -107.61 -5.59 40.59
CA LEU A 755 -107.31 -6.15 39.24
C LEU A 755 -108.42 -5.99 38.14
N MET A 756 -108.16 -5.94 36.81
CA MET A 756 -106.92 -6.07 36.01
C MET A 756 -107.04 -5.42 34.59
N SER A 757 -105.99 -4.73 34.12
CA SER A 757 -105.46 -4.73 32.71
C SER A 757 -106.39 -4.36 31.51
N PRO A 758 -105.94 -4.39 30.22
CA PRO A 758 -104.60 -4.69 29.66
C PRO A 758 -103.99 -3.47 28.89
N ARG A 759 -102.89 -3.54 28.11
CA ARG A 759 -102.20 -4.62 27.37
C ARG A 759 -100.72 -4.26 27.14
N ASP A 760 -99.86 -5.28 27.05
CA ASP A 760 -98.61 -5.46 26.27
C ASP A 760 -97.54 -4.32 26.24
N ASP A 761 -96.22 -4.56 26.16
CA ASP A 761 -95.50 -5.77 25.70
C ASP A 761 -94.19 -6.00 26.53
N GLY A 762 -93.39 -7.01 26.19
CA GLY A 762 -92.14 -7.39 26.90
C GLY A 762 -90.94 -6.44 26.66
N GLY A 763 -89.74 -6.73 27.19
CA GLY A 763 -89.33 -7.84 28.06
C GLY A 763 -87.80 -8.04 28.10
N TYR A 764 -87.27 -8.47 29.25
CA TYR A 764 -85.90 -9.00 29.50
C TYR A 764 -84.64 -8.10 29.36
N SER A 765 -83.89 -8.11 30.47
CA SER A 765 -82.42 -8.26 30.54
C SER A 765 -81.45 -7.10 30.20
N ARG A 766 -80.62 -6.75 31.20
CA ARG A 766 -79.14 -6.66 31.20
C ARG A 766 -78.40 -5.83 30.11
N GLU A 767 -77.38 -5.04 30.44
CA GLU A 767 -76.70 -4.72 31.71
C GLU A 767 -75.83 -3.44 31.53
N LEU A 768 -75.22 -2.92 32.60
CA LEU A 768 -74.16 -1.90 32.63
C LEU A 768 -74.51 -0.46 32.21
N ASP A 769 -74.70 0.41 33.22
CA ASP A 769 -74.63 1.87 33.09
C ASP A 769 -73.20 2.36 32.77
N GLY A 770 -73.09 3.36 31.89
CA GLY A 770 -71.83 3.93 31.40
C GLY A 770 -71.87 5.45 31.26
N ILE A 771 -72.28 6.16 32.33
CA ILE A 771 -72.33 7.63 32.40
C ILE A 771 -70.91 8.22 32.19
N GLY A 772 -70.67 9.30 31.44
CA GLY A 772 -71.59 10.12 30.64
C GLY A 772 -70.99 11.50 30.31
N SER A 773 -71.74 12.32 29.58
CA SER A 773 -71.51 13.77 29.36
C SER A 773 -70.20 14.24 28.68
N ARG A 774 -70.29 14.52 27.37
CA ARG A 774 -69.67 15.74 26.79
C ARG A 774 -70.67 16.52 25.93
N MET A 775 -70.83 17.78 26.30
CA MET A 775 -71.41 18.90 25.55
C MET A 775 -70.35 20.05 25.66
N ILE A 776 -70.21 21.04 24.76
CA ILE A 776 -70.99 21.39 23.57
C ILE A 776 -70.09 22.18 22.56
N GLN A 777 -70.37 22.01 21.25
CA GLN A 777 -70.19 22.94 20.10
C GLN A 777 -68.89 23.75 19.76
N PHE A 778 -68.42 23.49 18.53
CA PHE A 778 -68.16 24.43 17.38
C PHE A 778 -66.88 25.28 17.17
N ASN A 779 -66.47 25.25 15.88
CA ASN A 779 -65.76 26.24 15.03
C ASN A 779 -64.30 26.66 15.31
N GLY A 780 -63.50 26.80 14.23
CA GLY A 780 -62.15 27.41 14.34
C GLY A 780 -61.17 27.43 13.15
N ILE A 781 -61.55 27.04 11.92
CA ILE A 781 -60.89 27.29 10.60
C ILE A 781 -59.45 27.88 10.60
N SER A 782 -58.46 27.16 10.02
CA SER A 782 -57.69 27.57 8.81
C SER A 782 -56.26 26.99 8.72
N ARG A 783 -55.87 26.51 7.53
CA ARG A 783 -54.50 26.45 6.94
C ARG A 783 -53.39 25.66 7.70
N ASP A 784 -52.34 25.15 7.06
CA ASP A 784 -51.97 25.20 5.63
C ASP A 784 -51.30 23.90 5.14
N ARG A 785 -50.91 23.90 3.86
CA ARG A 785 -49.91 22.99 3.24
C ARG A 785 -48.59 22.96 4.06
N VAL A 786 -47.70 21.98 3.94
CA VAL A 786 -46.97 21.53 2.73
C VAL A 786 -46.51 20.07 2.84
N ILE A 787 -46.34 19.41 1.69
CA ILE A 787 -45.68 18.11 1.56
C ILE A 787 -44.19 18.33 1.26
N LEU A 788 -43.31 17.78 2.10
CA LEU A 788 -42.11 17.03 1.70
C LEU A 788 -41.64 16.16 2.87
#